data_AF-A0A965EJP9-F1
#
_entry.id   AF-A0A965EJP9-F1
#
_cell.length_a   1.000
_cell.length_b   1.000
_cell.length_c   1.000
_cell.angle_alpha   90.00
_cell.angle_beta   90.00
_cell.angle_gamma   90.00
#
_symmetry.space_group_name_H-M   'P 1'
#
loop_
_entity.id
_entity.type
_entity.pdbx_description
1 polymer ?
#
loop_
_entity_poly.entity_id
_entity_poly.type
_entity_poly.pdbx_seq_one_letter_code
_entity_poly.pdbx_strand_id
1 'polypeptide(L)'
;DESLKIDIERALSLLHPREAEITRLYFGIGREHPLTLEEIGQRFGLTRERVRQIKEKARELGCDLVGIADGAVLEENPPPEFPKKPSDITEHDGGKVIVLAKRYTSGTTRITRWDERHKYYNDELTLTMLEEASLHLVYWLEEQGYPGIIIPPTHVDPWAYRNDPDEHLTTLLSLNHAAVEAGVGTLGLNLQLLTPEYGPRVMLSAVMATLDCETDSPMTDALCKGPECGRCLSTCPGDVVGHWARDWSACDRYRSPHGFAQLTDHLENIFDEPDPGEKLNLLRSENSFNLWQSILRGSGVVTGCRRCQDVCPVGADYEKMIGDTLDEIPEDTPEKAARLKAMTNAEAAEKPIAFENAKRANFWKGKLDHINPAKLDDPDEWAKIPILDKDQLRELSTEEFYEDFCTAKQVDICEYWRSGGSTGRPLFYPKTYDDIRYNMVGFARTFQCAGTLPGNVAHISFPLGIHPAGHMWARSARMIGIGAVWGGAGAALPSAMQLELIQNLRPTVWMGMSSYGLHLANLASTSGIDLKEGSVNRIMCTAEPVSAAKRAKLERDWGAEVYDCFGMTECSMMGAESEKRDGFHIWTDLAYIEVLDEETMKPVAEGEPGLLVMTPMFSNNGAAFLRWNSGDIVTWKRQGETSSKFGVFPVIRHAHRTAG
;
A
#
# COMPACT_ATOMS: atom_id res chain seq x y z
N ASP A 1 -48.66 -27.96 29.19
CA ASP A 1 -47.92 -27.51 28.00
C ASP A 1 -48.63 -26.48 27.14
N GLU A 2 -49.90 -26.63 26.75
CA GLU A 2 -50.59 -25.61 25.93
C GLU A 2 -50.79 -24.26 26.64
N SER A 3 -51.19 -24.27 27.92
CA SER A 3 -51.37 -23.02 28.69
C SER A 3 -50.10 -22.18 28.78
N LEU A 4 -48.95 -22.83 28.99
CA LEU A 4 -47.66 -22.15 29.10
C LEU A 4 -47.24 -21.50 27.77
N LYS A 5 -47.50 -22.18 26.64
CA LYS A 5 -47.22 -21.63 25.29
C LYS A 5 -48.09 -20.39 25.01
N ILE A 6 -49.36 -20.42 25.41
CA ILE A 6 -50.29 -19.30 25.25
C ILE A 6 -49.81 -18.10 26.09
N ASP A 7 -49.39 -18.34 27.33
CA ASP A 7 -48.90 -17.28 28.22
C ASP A 7 -47.58 -16.66 27.72
N ILE A 8 -46.66 -17.49 27.21
CA ILE A 8 -45.40 -17.01 26.61
C ILE A 8 -45.67 -16.17 25.35
N GLU A 9 -46.52 -16.63 24.43
CA GLU A 9 -46.86 -15.85 23.24
C GLU A 9 -47.59 -14.54 23.59
N ARG A 10 -48.45 -14.56 24.61
CA ARG A 10 -49.10 -13.34 25.11
C ARG A 10 -48.08 -12.35 25.69
N ALA A 11 -47.08 -12.82 26.44
CA ALA A 11 -46.01 -11.98 26.96
C ALA A 11 -45.12 -11.40 25.83
N LEU A 12 -44.74 -12.23 24.85
CA LEU A 12 -43.95 -11.81 23.70
C LEU A 12 -44.69 -10.83 22.78
N SER A 13 -46.03 -10.91 22.71
CA SER A 13 -46.85 -9.96 21.93
C SER A 13 -46.86 -8.53 22.48
N LEU A 14 -46.39 -8.33 23.72
CA LEU A 14 -46.25 -7.00 24.33
C LEU A 14 -44.92 -6.31 23.95
N LEU A 15 -43.97 -7.04 23.37
CA LEU A 15 -42.66 -6.52 22.93
C LEU A 15 -42.71 -6.06 21.48
N HIS A 16 -41.78 -5.18 21.08
CA HIS A 16 -41.60 -4.83 19.67
C HIS A 16 -41.23 -6.10 18.86
N PRO A 17 -41.65 -6.27 17.59
CA PRO A 17 -41.44 -7.52 16.84
C PRO A 17 -39.99 -8.04 16.85
N ARG A 18 -39.02 -7.11 16.79
CA ARG A 18 -37.59 -7.41 16.85
C ARG A 18 -37.14 -7.88 18.24
N GLU A 19 -37.64 -7.25 19.31
CA GLU A 19 -37.33 -7.63 20.69
C GLU A 19 -37.93 -9.00 21.01
N ALA A 20 -39.18 -9.24 20.60
CA ALA A 20 -39.82 -10.53 20.73
C ALA A 20 -39.03 -11.63 20.03
N GLU A 21 -38.45 -11.36 18.85
CA GLU A 21 -37.61 -12.31 18.14
C GLU A 21 -36.25 -12.54 18.83
N ILE A 22 -35.60 -11.49 19.33
CA ILE A 22 -34.36 -11.61 20.13
C ILE A 22 -34.62 -12.43 21.41
N THR A 23 -35.71 -12.16 22.13
CA THR A 23 -36.09 -12.91 23.33
C THR A 23 -36.37 -14.38 22.99
N ARG A 24 -37.05 -14.67 21.87
CA ARG A 24 -37.25 -16.05 21.42
C ARG A 24 -35.93 -16.77 21.12
N LEU A 25 -34.98 -16.08 20.49
CA LEU A 25 -33.68 -16.64 20.14
C LEU A 25 -32.81 -16.88 21.37
N TYR A 26 -32.78 -15.94 22.31
CA TYR A 26 -31.95 -16.01 23.51
C TYR A 26 -32.44 -17.08 24.50
N PHE A 27 -33.76 -17.23 24.66
CA PHE A 27 -34.33 -18.24 25.56
C PHE A 27 -34.72 -19.56 24.87
N GLY A 28 -34.44 -19.71 23.57
CA GLY A 28 -34.74 -20.93 22.81
C GLY A 28 -36.24 -21.23 22.68
N ILE A 29 -37.09 -20.21 22.77
CA ILE A 29 -38.55 -20.38 22.75
C ILE A 29 -38.99 -20.82 21.34
N GLY A 30 -39.52 -22.04 21.24
CA GLY A 30 -39.96 -22.63 19.97
C GLY A 30 -38.82 -23.19 19.10
N ARG A 31 -37.64 -23.45 19.70
CA ARG A 31 -36.44 -23.98 19.02
C ARG A 31 -35.82 -25.10 19.85
N GLU A 32 -34.97 -25.93 19.24
CA GLU A 32 -34.29 -27.02 19.95
C GLU A 32 -33.29 -26.47 20.98
N HIS A 33 -32.55 -25.40 20.64
CA HIS A 33 -31.54 -24.79 21.52
C HIS A 33 -31.62 -23.25 21.51
N PRO A 34 -31.32 -22.58 22.65
CA PRO A 34 -31.12 -21.13 22.71
C PRO A 34 -29.85 -20.73 21.96
N LEU A 35 -29.84 -19.52 21.39
CA LEU A 35 -28.65 -18.92 20.78
C LEU A 35 -27.93 -18.02 21.79
N THR A 36 -26.61 -17.92 21.65
CA THR A 36 -25.81 -16.95 22.41
C THR A 36 -26.07 -15.52 21.92
N LEU A 37 -25.75 -14.51 22.73
CA LEU A 37 -25.86 -13.11 22.33
C LEU A 37 -24.99 -12.79 21.10
N GLU A 38 -23.87 -13.49 20.93
CA GLU A 38 -22.98 -13.35 19.78
C GLU A 38 -23.61 -13.89 18.49
N GLU A 39 -24.23 -15.07 18.54
CA GLU A 39 -24.96 -15.65 17.40
C GLU A 39 -26.19 -14.81 17.01
N ILE A 40 -26.88 -14.25 18.00
CA ILE A 40 -27.98 -13.31 17.80
C ILE A 40 -27.46 -12.00 17.20
N GLY A 41 -26.32 -11.51 17.70
CA GLY A 41 -25.60 -10.33 17.20
C GLY A 41 -25.26 -10.42 15.72
N GLN A 42 -24.66 -11.53 15.30
CA GLN A 42 -24.34 -11.83 13.90
C GLN A 42 -25.60 -11.93 13.04
N ARG A 43 -26.64 -12.61 13.55
CA ARG A 43 -27.90 -12.81 12.81
C ARG A 43 -28.66 -11.52 12.54
N PHE A 44 -28.59 -10.55 13.45
CA PHE A 44 -29.26 -9.25 13.30
C PHE A 44 -28.34 -8.13 12.80
N GLY A 45 -27.08 -8.41 12.47
CA GLY A 45 -26.11 -7.42 12.01
C GLY A 45 -25.85 -6.30 13.02
N LEU A 46 -25.94 -6.60 14.33
CA LEU A 46 -25.89 -5.60 15.40
C LEU A 46 -24.52 -4.90 15.49
N THR A 47 -23.44 -5.57 15.10
CA THR A 47 -22.07 -5.03 15.09
C THR A 47 -21.88 -3.93 14.04
N ARG A 48 -22.37 -4.13 12.81
CA ARG A 48 -22.34 -3.11 11.73
C ARG A 48 -23.27 -1.93 12.00
N GLU A 49 -24.43 -2.22 12.56
CA GLU A 49 -25.37 -1.17 12.97
C GLU A 49 -24.78 -0.28 14.07
N ARG A 50 -24.00 -0.85 15.01
CA ARG A 50 -23.30 -0.09 16.04
C ARG A 50 -22.21 0.82 15.48
N VAL A 51 -21.42 0.35 14.49
CA VAL A 51 -20.45 1.21 13.76
C VAL A 51 -21.16 2.42 13.16
N ARG A 52 -22.31 2.19 12.49
CA ARG A 52 -23.10 3.25 11.88
C ARG A 52 -23.57 4.26 12.92
N GLN A 53 -24.13 3.81 14.04
CA GLN A 53 -24.63 4.67 15.12
C GLN A 53 -23.52 5.52 15.75
N ILE A 54 -22.35 4.93 16.04
CA ILE A 54 -21.20 5.67 16.59
C ILE A 54 -20.78 6.77 15.63
N LYS A 55 -20.63 6.45 14.34
CA LYS A 55 -20.21 7.42 13.31
C LYS A 55 -21.26 8.51 13.07
N GLU A 56 -22.54 8.17 13.03
CA GLU A 56 -23.63 9.14 12.94
C GLU A 56 -23.64 10.07 14.15
N LYS A 57 -23.51 9.51 15.36
CA LYS A 57 -23.47 10.30 16.59
C LYS A 57 -22.28 11.27 16.62
N ALA A 58 -21.09 10.79 16.29
CA ALA A 58 -19.90 11.65 16.22
C ALA A 58 -20.05 12.78 15.19
N ARG A 59 -20.71 12.53 14.05
CA ARG A 59 -21.03 13.59 13.06
C ARG A 59 -22.06 14.59 13.57
N GLU A 60 -23.09 14.13 14.27
CA GLU A 60 -24.07 15.02 14.94
C GLU A 60 -23.39 15.93 15.97
N LEU A 61 -22.38 15.42 16.67
CA LEU A 61 -21.57 16.17 17.62
C LEU A 61 -20.56 17.12 16.95
N GLY A 62 -20.48 17.10 15.62
CA GLY A 62 -19.72 18.08 14.84
C GLY A 62 -18.42 17.56 14.23
N CYS A 63 -18.08 16.27 14.33
CA CYS A 63 -16.95 15.71 13.62
C CYS A 63 -17.22 15.62 12.11
N ASP A 64 -16.25 16.00 11.28
CA ASP A 64 -16.38 15.95 9.82
C ASP A 64 -16.09 14.54 9.27
N LEU A 65 -15.11 13.84 9.85
CA LEU A 65 -14.77 12.45 9.50
C LEU A 65 -14.67 11.58 10.76
N VAL A 66 -15.04 10.31 10.63
CA VAL A 66 -15.03 9.34 11.73
C VAL A 66 -14.67 7.95 11.19
N GLY A 67 -13.73 7.30 11.83
CA GLY A 67 -13.36 5.90 11.56
C GLY A 67 -13.14 5.14 12.86
N ILE A 68 -13.15 3.81 12.80
CA ILE A 68 -12.94 2.94 13.96
C ILE A 68 -11.84 1.94 13.64
N ALA A 69 -10.69 2.07 14.31
CA ALA A 69 -9.58 1.12 14.21
C ALA A 69 -9.69 0.02 15.28
N ASP A 70 -9.08 -1.14 14.98
CA ASP A 70 -8.92 -2.21 15.96
C ASP A 70 -7.73 -1.91 16.87
N GLY A 71 -7.94 -1.90 18.18
CA GLY A 71 -6.88 -1.69 19.15
C GLY A 71 -5.80 -2.77 19.12
N ALA A 72 -6.19 -4.02 18.83
CA ALA A 72 -5.22 -5.12 18.70
C ALA A 72 -4.28 -4.93 17.51
N VAL A 73 -4.78 -4.37 16.39
CA VAL A 73 -3.94 -4.08 15.21
C VAL A 73 -2.92 -2.99 15.52
N LEU A 74 -3.33 -1.95 16.28
CA LEU A 74 -2.43 -0.88 16.74
C LEU A 74 -1.39 -1.38 17.74
N GLU A 75 -1.74 -2.37 18.55
CA GLU A 75 -0.85 -3.03 19.51
C GLU A 75 0.26 -3.84 18.82
N GLU A 76 -0.12 -4.58 17.76
CA GLU A 76 0.78 -5.43 16.97
C GLU A 76 1.67 -4.62 16.03
N ASN A 77 1.19 -3.48 15.53
CA ASN A 77 1.86 -2.67 14.51
C ASN A 77 2.13 -1.22 14.98
N PRO A 78 2.76 -0.97 16.13
CA PRO A 78 2.98 0.39 16.59
C PRO A 78 4.01 1.12 15.70
N PRO A 79 4.05 2.47 15.72
CA PRO A 79 5.08 3.24 15.02
C PRO A 79 6.51 2.82 15.43
N PRO A 80 7.47 2.74 14.49
CA PRO A 80 8.76 2.11 14.73
C PRO A 80 9.71 2.93 15.62
N GLU A 81 9.72 4.26 15.52
CA GLU A 81 10.70 5.09 16.23
C GLU A 81 10.34 5.40 17.69
N PHE A 82 9.06 5.28 18.07
CA PHE A 82 8.59 5.34 19.44
C PHE A 82 7.27 4.58 19.49
N PRO A 83 7.28 3.27 19.82
CA PRO A 83 6.07 2.48 19.81
C PRO A 83 5.10 3.05 20.83
N LYS A 84 3.87 3.30 20.37
CA LYS A 84 2.78 3.88 21.16
C LYS A 84 1.56 3.02 20.99
N LYS A 85 1.22 2.35 22.06
CA LYS A 85 0.23 1.29 22.05
C LYS A 85 -0.97 1.70 22.88
N PRO A 86 -2.18 1.23 22.52
CA PRO A 86 -3.34 1.35 23.39
C PRO A 86 -3.04 0.91 24.84
N SER A 87 -2.28 -0.17 25.01
CA SER A 87 -1.89 -0.71 26.31
C SER A 87 -1.00 0.20 27.17
N ASP A 88 -0.27 1.14 26.56
CA ASP A 88 0.53 2.14 27.30
C ASP A 88 -0.38 3.15 28.05
N ILE A 89 -1.65 3.25 27.64
CA ILE A 89 -2.65 4.16 28.22
C ILE A 89 -3.56 3.40 29.18
N THR A 90 -4.08 2.24 28.77
CA THR A 90 -4.97 1.42 29.58
C THR A 90 -4.95 -0.04 29.13
N GLU A 91 -5.03 -0.98 30.09
CA GLU A 91 -5.21 -2.40 29.81
C GLU A 91 -6.68 -2.79 29.56
N HIS A 92 -7.63 -1.89 29.85
CA HIS A 92 -9.07 -2.22 29.92
C HIS A 92 -9.89 -1.69 28.75
N ASP A 93 -9.62 -0.45 28.31
CA ASP A 93 -10.49 0.28 27.38
C ASP A 93 -9.82 0.49 26.02
N GLY A 94 -8.81 -0.31 25.69
CA GLY A 94 -8.05 -0.20 24.45
C GLY A 94 -8.55 -1.06 23.28
N GLY A 95 -9.69 -1.75 23.42
CA GLY A 95 -10.14 -2.74 22.42
C GLY A 95 -10.49 -2.15 21.05
N LYS A 96 -10.94 -0.90 20.98
CA LYS A 96 -11.27 -0.17 19.75
C LYS A 96 -10.87 1.29 19.89
N VAL A 97 -10.47 1.91 18.78
CA VAL A 97 -10.07 3.32 18.74
C VAL A 97 -10.95 4.06 17.72
N ILE A 98 -11.90 4.85 18.21
CA ILE A 98 -12.75 5.71 17.39
C ILE A 98 -11.99 6.98 17.08
N VAL A 99 -11.54 7.12 15.83
CA VAL A 99 -10.84 8.30 15.34
C VAL A 99 -11.85 9.36 14.91
N LEU A 100 -11.68 10.57 15.43
CA LEU A 100 -12.53 11.73 15.16
C LEU A 100 -11.70 12.79 14.44
N ALA A 101 -12.20 13.31 13.33
CA ALA A 101 -11.53 14.40 12.62
C ALA A 101 -12.43 15.62 12.46
N LYS A 102 -11.86 16.80 12.69
CA LYS A 102 -12.49 18.09 12.43
C LYS A 102 -11.66 18.87 11.42
N ARG A 103 -12.30 19.39 10.37
CA ARG A 103 -11.58 20.16 9.34
C ARG A 103 -11.19 21.54 9.85
N TYR A 104 -10.05 22.04 9.38
CA TYR A 104 -9.69 23.45 9.54
C TYR A 104 -10.54 24.37 8.66
N THR A 105 -10.57 25.66 9.00
CA THR A 105 -11.26 26.66 8.20
C THR A 105 -10.43 27.07 6.98
N SER A 106 -10.99 26.92 5.77
CA SER A 106 -10.30 27.28 4.53
C SER A 106 -9.82 28.74 4.51
N GLY A 107 -10.55 29.65 5.19
CA GLY A 107 -10.15 31.06 5.30
C GLY A 107 -8.79 31.25 5.97
N THR A 108 -8.47 30.47 7.01
CA THR A 108 -7.16 30.55 7.66
C THR A 108 -6.09 29.76 6.91
N THR A 109 -6.46 28.70 6.19
CA THR A 109 -5.56 27.98 5.27
C THR A 109 -5.00 28.89 4.16
N ARG A 110 -5.79 29.85 3.67
CA ARG A 110 -5.38 30.84 2.64
C ARG A 110 -4.32 31.83 3.11
N ILE A 111 -4.11 31.96 4.41
CA ILE A 111 -3.04 32.80 4.95
C ILE A 111 -1.71 32.10 4.65
N THR A 112 -0.84 32.68 3.81
CA THR A 112 0.40 32.01 3.39
C THR A 112 1.48 32.02 4.47
N ARG A 113 1.51 33.08 5.29
CA ARG A 113 2.44 33.20 6.41
C ARG A 113 2.22 32.09 7.43
N TRP A 114 3.27 31.33 7.76
CA TRP A 114 3.19 30.17 8.64
C TRP A 114 3.04 30.55 10.13
N ASP A 115 3.60 31.69 10.50
CA ASP A 115 3.64 32.26 11.85
C ASP A 115 2.49 33.24 12.15
N GLU A 116 1.36 33.09 11.47
CA GLU A 116 0.23 33.99 11.62
C GLU A 116 -0.73 33.54 12.74
N ARG A 117 -0.88 34.39 13.75
CA ARG A 117 -1.72 34.18 14.93
C ARG A 117 -3.19 33.92 14.61
N HIS A 118 -3.73 34.51 13.56
CA HIS A 118 -5.13 34.27 13.16
C HIS A 118 -5.37 32.80 12.83
N LYS A 119 -4.35 32.09 12.31
CA LYS A 119 -4.41 30.63 12.14
C LYS A 119 -4.57 29.96 13.50
N TYR A 120 -3.67 30.25 14.42
CA TYR A 120 -3.57 29.57 15.72
C TYR A 120 -4.82 29.72 16.57
N TYR A 121 -5.42 30.91 16.53
CA TYR A 121 -6.68 31.16 17.22
C TYR A 121 -7.84 30.33 16.64
N ASN A 122 -7.96 30.25 15.31
CA ASN A 122 -9.01 29.43 14.69
C ASN A 122 -8.76 27.92 14.88
N ASP A 123 -7.50 27.51 14.94
CA ASP A 123 -7.13 26.12 15.20
C ASP A 123 -7.47 25.75 16.65
N GLU A 124 -7.32 26.66 17.61
CA GLU A 124 -7.81 26.49 18.98
C GLU A 124 -9.34 26.33 19.04
N LEU A 125 -10.11 27.16 18.34
CA LEU A 125 -11.57 26.98 18.28
C LEU A 125 -11.96 25.61 17.67
N THR A 126 -11.19 25.14 16.69
CA THR A 126 -11.37 23.81 16.09
C THR A 126 -11.06 22.70 17.10
N LEU A 127 -9.98 22.88 17.88
CA LEU A 127 -9.59 21.98 18.97
C LEU A 127 -10.67 21.90 20.04
N THR A 128 -11.17 23.04 20.54
CA THR A 128 -12.23 23.08 21.55
C THR A 128 -13.48 22.33 21.08
N MET A 129 -13.92 22.57 19.85
CA MET A 129 -15.09 21.89 19.29
C MET A 129 -14.87 20.38 19.17
N LEU A 130 -13.66 19.95 18.80
CA LEU A 130 -13.33 18.53 18.71
C LEU A 130 -13.24 17.86 20.08
N GLU A 131 -12.68 18.54 21.09
CA GLU A 131 -12.61 18.04 22.47
C GLU A 131 -14.00 17.93 23.11
N GLU A 132 -14.87 18.93 22.90
CA GLU A 132 -16.28 18.87 23.32
C GLU A 132 -17.01 17.70 22.64
N ALA A 133 -16.81 17.51 21.33
CA ALA A 133 -17.39 16.38 20.60
C ALA A 133 -16.90 15.03 21.15
N SER A 134 -15.60 14.90 21.44
CA SER A 134 -15.02 13.70 22.06
C SER A 134 -15.65 13.41 23.43
N LEU A 135 -15.81 14.44 24.28
CA LEU A 135 -16.42 14.30 25.60
C LEU A 135 -17.89 13.87 25.52
N HIS A 136 -18.66 14.52 24.65
CA HIS A 136 -20.06 14.15 24.46
C HIS A 136 -20.22 12.75 23.87
N LEU A 137 -19.29 12.30 23.03
CA LEU A 137 -19.30 10.94 22.51
C LEU A 137 -19.01 9.94 23.63
N VAL A 138 -18.06 10.21 24.52
CA VAL A 138 -17.79 9.37 25.70
C VAL A 138 -19.02 9.24 26.57
N TYR A 139 -19.68 10.35 26.94
CA TYR A 139 -20.91 10.26 27.74
C TYR A 139 -22.00 9.44 27.05
N TRP A 140 -22.16 9.60 25.74
CA TRP A 140 -23.11 8.80 24.97
C TRP A 140 -22.74 7.30 24.96
N LEU A 141 -21.46 6.96 24.87
CA LEU A 141 -20.99 5.56 24.96
C LEU A 141 -21.20 5.00 26.37
N GLU A 142 -20.95 5.78 27.42
CA GLU A 142 -21.15 5.39 28.81
C GLU A 142 -22.62 5.13 29.14
N GLU A 143 -23.54 5.94 28.60
CA GLU A 143 -24.99 5.70 28.67
C GLU A 143 -25.41 4.36 28.03
N GLN A 144 -24.61 3.87 27.08
CA GLN A 144 -24.79 2.57 26.42
C GLN A 144 -24.02 1.43 27.14
N GLY A 145 -23.33 1.73 28.24
CA GLY A 145 -22.55 0.77 29.03
C GLY A 145 -21.11 0.58 28.57
N TYR A 146 -20.58 1.46 27.72
CA TYR A 146 -19.22 1.40 27.22
C TYR A 146 -18.36 2.55 27.78
N PRO A 147 -17.47 2.30 28.75
CA PRO A 147 -16.53 3.32 29.21
C PRO A 147 -15.61 3.76 28.07
N GLY A 148 -15.24 5.05 28.08
CA GLY A 148 -14.41 5.63 27.03
C GLY A 148 -13.32 6.54 27.58
N ILE A 149 -12.14 6.51 26.96
CA ILE A 149 -11.00 7.37 27.28
C ILE A 149 -10.71 8.26 26.08
N ILE A 150 -10.62 9.56 26.32
CA ILE A 150 -10.32 10.55 25.27
C ILE A 150 -8.82 10.60 25.05
N ILE A 151 -8.41 10.46 23.80
CA ILE A 151 -7.07 10.77 23.32
C ILE A 151 -7.09 12.18 22.71
N PRO A 152 -6.51 13.16 23.40
CA PRO A 152 -6.54 14.54 22.95
C PRO A 152 -5.69 14.75 21.67
N PRO A 153 -6.06 15.70 20.80
CA PRO A 153 -5.36 15.97 19.54
C PRO A 153 -3.88 16.29 19.66
N THR A 154 -3.54 17.06 20.69
CA THR A 154 -2.27 17.78 20.77
C THR A 154 -1.70 17.84 22.18
N HIS A 155 -2.24 17.11 23.16
CA HIS A 155 -1.57 17.08 24.47
C HIS A 155 -0.33 16.21 24.41
N VAL A 156 0.79 16.83 24.77
CA VAL A 156 2.04 16.15 25.08
C VAL A 156 1.93 15.52 26.47
N ASP A 157 2.43 14.30 26.63
CA ASP A 157 2.40 13.61 27.91
C ASP A 157 3.36 14.31 28.90
N PRO A 158 2.86 14.95 29.98
CA PRO A 158 3.73 15.58 30.97
C PRO A 158 4.61 14.57 31.71
N TRP A 159 4.25 13.28 31.75
CA TRP A 159 5.07 12.22 32.35
C TRP A 159 6.25 11.81 31.48
N ALA A 160 6.24 12.18 30.19
CA ALA A 160 7.35 11.96 29.27
C ALA A 160 8.43 13.05 29.34
N TYR A 161 8.20 14.15 30.09
CA TYR A 161 9.19 15.22 30.24
C TYR A 161 10.37 14.80 31.12
N ARG A 162 11.59 14.76 30.57
CA ARG A 162 12.80 14.28 31.28
C ARG A 162 13.73 15.40 31.75
N ASN A 163 13.18 16.56 32.09
CA ASN A 163 13.92 17.78 32.48
C ASN A 163 14.78 18.40 31.38
N ASP A 164 14.46 18.14 30.12
CA ASP A 164 15.08 18.77 28.96
C ASP A 164 14.00 19.55 28.18
N PRO A 165 14.06 20.90 28.13
CA PRO A 165 13.07 21.70 27.39
C PRO A 165 13.19 21.54 25.87
N ASP A 166 14.31 21.03 25.35
CA ASP A 166 14.53 20.77 23.92
C ASP A 166 14.05 19.37 23.50
N GLU A 167 13.67 18.50 24.45
CA GLU A 167 13.18 17.16 24.16
C GLU A 167 11.84 17.23 23.40
N HIS A 168 11.79 16.56 22.24
CA HIS A 168 10.56 16.49 21.45
C HIS A 168 9.50 15.66 22.19
N LEU A 169 8.50 16.34 22.73
CA LEU A 169 7.37 15.68 23.39
C LEU A 169 6.28 15.31 22.38
N THR A 170 5.70 14.14 22.60
CA THR A 170 4.74 13.55 21.67
C THR A 170 3.47 13.09 22.38
N THR A 171 2.40 12.85 21.63
CA THR A 171 1.11 12.37 22.15
C THR A 171 1.17 10.92 22.63
N LEU A 172 0.27 10.50 23.52
CA LEU A 172 0.20 9.13 24.06
C LEU A 172 -0.07 8.05 22.99
N LEU A 173 -0.82 8.40 21.94
CA LEU A 173 -1.09 7.53 20.80
C LEU A 173 -0.84 8.30 19.50
N SER A 174 -0.36 7.61 18.46
CA SER A 174 -0.24 8.21 17.12
C SER A 174 -1.61 8.28 16.45
N LEU A 175 -2.25 9.45 16.50
CA LEU A 175 -3.57 9.66 15.90
C LEU A 175 -3.55 9.52 14.36
N ASN A 176 -2.44 9.89 13.70
CA ASN A 176 -2.30 9.67 12.26
C ASN A 176 -2.28 8.18 11.91
N HIS A 177 -1.57 7.36 12.70
CA HIS A 177 -1.53 5.91 12.49
C HIS A 177 -2.91 5.29 12.77
N ALA A 178 -3.55 5.66 13.89
CA ALA A 178 -4.91 5.22 14.19
C ALA A 178 -5.91 5.59 13.08
N ALA A 179 -5.78 6.79 12.50
CA ALA A 179 -6.63 7.24 11.40
C ALA A 179 -6.44 6.43 10.10
N VAL A 180 -5.21 5.99 9.82
CA VAL A 180 -4.93 5.09 8.69
C VAL A 180 -5.58 3.74 8.91
N GLU A 181 -5.40 3.14 10.09
CA GLU A 181 -6.02 1.86 10.45
C GLU A 181 -7.54 1.93 10.48
N ALA A 182 -8.09 3.09 10.85
CA ALA A 182 -9.51 3.39 10.83
C ALA A 182 -10.07 3.71 9.42
N GLY A 183 -9.26 3.62 8.36
CA GLY A 183 -9.68 3.87 6.99
C GLY A 183 -10.05 5.33 6.69
N VAL A 184 -9.65 6.28 7.54
CA VAL A 184 -9.95 7.72 7.38
C VAL A 184 -9.08 8.36 6.29
N GLY A 185 -7.90 7.80 6.04
CA GLY A 185 -6.94 8.37 5.09
C GLY A 185 -5.66 7.55 4.94
N THR A 186 -4.67 8.14 4.24
CA THR A 186 -3.33 7.57 4.05
C THR A 186 -2.26 8.59 4.44
N LEU A 187 -1.04 8.15 4.77
CA LEU A 187 0.04 9.09 5.08
C LEU A 187 0.62 9.76 3.82
N GLY A 188 0.98 11.02 3.96
CA GLY A 188 1.75 11.79 2.98
C GLY A 188 3.26 11.64 3.12
N LEU A 189 4.00 12.19 2.16
CA LEU A 189 5.47 12.22 2.13
C LEU A 189 6.09 12.72 3.45
N ASN A 190 5.41 13.65 4.13
CA ASN A 190 5.82 14.26 5.39
C ASN A 190 5.14 13.65 6.63
N LEU A 191 4.59 12.43 6.50
CA LEU A 191 3.92 11.65 7.55
C LEU A 191 2.66 12.32 8.15
N GLN A 192 2.08 13.29 7.46
CA GLN A 192 0.74 13.81 7.80
C GLN A 192 -0.34 12.89 7.25
N LEU A 193 -1.45 12.75 7.98
CA LEU A 193 -2.64 12.11 7.44
C LEU A 193 -3.15 12.93 6.25
N LEU A 194 -3.51 12.24 5.16
CA LEU A 194 -4.23 12.80 4.02
C LEU A 194 -5.60 12.13 3.95
N THR A 195 -6.66 12.93 3.86
CA THR A 195 -8.04 12.46 3.72
C THR A 195 -8.57 12.80 2.31
N PRO A 196 -9.49 12.00 1.74
CA PRO A 196 -10.05 12.28 0.42
C PRO A 196 -10.75 13.65 0.32
N GLU A 197 -11.45 14.07 1.38
CA GLU A 197 -12.28 15.28 1.39
C GLU A 197 -11.47 16.55 1.68
N TYR A 198 -10.51 16.48 2.61
CA TYR A 198 -9.84 17.67 3.17
C TYR A 198 -8.32 17.60 3.09
N GLY A 199 -7.75 16.55 2.51
CA GLY A 199 -6.31 16.32 2.54
C GLY A 199 -5.79 16.28 3.97
N PRO A 200 -4.69 16.98 4.29
CA PRO A 200 -4.17 17.08 5.65
C PRO A 200 -4.81 18.19 6.49
N ARG A 201 -5.84 18.89 5.98
CA ARG A 201 -6.45 20.04 6.67
C ARG A 201 -7.48 19.61 7.71
N VAL A 202 -7.11 18.64 8.53
CA VAL A 202 -7.92 18.11 9.62
C VAL A 202 -7.11 18.06 10.92
N MET A 203 -7.78 18.28 12.02
CA MET A 203 -7.32 17.98 13.36
C MET A 203 -7.95 16.65 13.80
N LEU A 204 -7.16 15.81 14.47
CA LEU A 204 -7.59 14.47 14.90
C LEU A 204 -7.72 14.43 16.42
N SER A 205 -8.70 13.70 16.93
CA SER A 205 -8.80 13.18 18.30
C SER A 205 -9.15 11.70 18.21
N ALA A 206 -9.09 10.96 19.31
CA ALA A 206 -9.69 9.64 19.36
C ALA A 206 -10.41 9.38 20.69
N VAL A 207 -11.32 8.43 20.68
CA VAL A 207 -11.93 7.83 21.87
C VAL A 207 -11.60 6.34 21.87
N MET A 208 -10.90 5.90 22.89
CA MET A 208 -10.61 4.49 23.14
C MET A 208 -11.75 3.88 23.98
N ALA A 209 -12.28 2.75 23.55
CA ALA A 209 -13.31 2.03 24.28
C ALA A 209 -13.29 0.54 23.94
N THR A 210 -13.76 -0.31 24.86
CA THR A 210 -13.97 -1.74 24.57
C THR A 210 -15.38 -1.95 24.02
N LEU A 211 -15.47 -1.93 22.69
CA LEU A 211 -16.74 -2.01 21.96
C LEU A 211 -16.88 -3.35 21.24
N ASP A 212 -18.08 -3.91 21.30
CA ASP A 212 -18.48 -5.05 20.47
C ASP A 212 -19.04 -4.53 19.13
N CYS A 213 -18.13 -4.17 18.22
CA CYS A 213 -18.44 -3.73 16.86
C CYS A 213 -17.33 -4.12 15.87
N GLU A 214 -17.70 -4.19 14.58
CA GLU A 214 -16.71 -4.30 13.49
C GLU A 214 -15.85 -3.03 13.41
N THR A 215 -14.70 -3.13 12.76
CA THR A 215 -13.78 -2.01 12.52
C THR A 215 -13.71 -1.70 11.03
N ASP A 216 -13.26 -0.49 10.73
CA ASP A 216 -12.89 -0.12 9.37
C ASP A 216 -11.57 -0.80 8.97
N SER A 217 -11.25 -0.71 7.68
CA SER A 217 -9.99 -1.21 7.14
C SER A 217 -9.19 -0.08 6.49
N PRO A 218 -7.85 -0.16 6.51
CA PRO A 218 -7.00 0.81 5.84
C PRO A 218 -7.36 0.97 4.36
N MET A 219 -7.22 2.21 3.86
CA MET A 219 -7.33 2.47 2.44
C MET A 219 -6.20 1.76 1.67
N THR A 220 -6.53 1.17 0.52
CA THR A 220 -5.53 0.50 -0.34
C THR A 220 -4.80 1.45 -1.28
N ASP A 221 -5.43 2.58 -1.59
CA ASP A 221 -4.90 3.56 -2.55
C ASP A 221 -4.24 4.71 -1.81
N ALA A 222 -2.95 4.92 -2.07
CA ALA A 222 -2.21 6.05 -1.52
C ALA A 222 -2.70 7.36 -2.14
N LEU A 223 -3.05 8.34 -1.29
CA LEU A 223 -3.48 9.67 -1.76
C LEU A 223 -2.31 10.58 -2.10
N CYS A 224 -1.11 10.30 -1.55
CA CYS A 224 0.07 11.10 -1.80
C CYS A 224 0.75 10.71 -3.11
N LYS A 225 1.12 11.71 -3.92
CA LYS A 225 1.96 11.54 -5.12
C LYS A 225 3.47 11.49 -4.82
N GLY A 226 3.86 11.42 -3.54
CA GLY A 226 5.26 11.36 -3.13
C GLY A 226 6.12 12.55 -3.60
N PRO A 227 7.43 12.32 -3.81
CA PRO A 227 8.40 13.29 -4.32
C PRO A 227 8.06 13.90 -5.69
N GLU A 228 7.26 13.24 -6.54
CA GLU A 228 6.80 13.86 -7.79
C GLU A 228 5.95 15.12 -7.55
N CYS A 229 5.29 15.21 -6.39
CA CYS A 229 4.58 16.41 -5.95
C CYS A 229 5.46 17.32 -5.09
N GLY A 230 5.98 16.81 -3.97
CA GLY A 230 6.96 17.53 -3.13
C GLY A 230 6.55 18.86 -2.49
N ARG A 231 5.32 19.34 -2.69
CA ARG A 231 4.88 20.69 -2.26
C ARG A 231 5.08 20.94 -0.76
N CYS A 232 4.90 19.91 0.07
CA CYS A 232 5.14 19.98 1.51
C CYS A 232 6.62 20.25 1.87
N LEU A 233 7.57 19.76 1.06
CA LEU A 233 9.00 20.03 1.20
C LEU A 233 9.31 21.44 0.72
N SER A 234 8.84 21.81 -0.48
CA SER A 234 9.06 23.14 -1.08
C SER A 234 8.60 24.26 -0.14
N THR A 235 7.46 24.10 0.53
CA THR A 235 6.94 25.14 1.40
C THR A 235 7.49 25.12 2.83
N CYS A 236 8.22 24.06 3.22
CA CYS A 236 8.59 23.85 4.62
C CYS A 236 9.52 24.99 5.12
N PRO A 237 9.17 25.72 6.19
CA PRO A 237 10.03 26.78 6.72
C PRO A 237 11.23 26.22 7.50
N GLY A 238 11.10 25.02 8.09
CA GLY A 238 12.16 24.37 8.84
C GLY A 238 13.04 23.42 8.01
N ASP A 239 12.73 23.23 6.73
CA ASP A 239 13.48 22.32 5.86
C ASP A 239 13.56 20.86 6.35
N VAL A 240 12.56 20.43 7.12
CA VAL A 240 12.54 19.15 7.87
C VAL A 240 11.86 17.98 7.15
N VAL A 241 11.29 18.19 5.96
CA VAL A 241 10.61 17.13 5.20
C VAL A 241 11.65 16.28 4.48
N GLY A 242 11.68 14.98 4.80
CA GLY A 242 12.55 13.97 4.22
C GLY A 242 11.81 13.05 3.24
N HIS A 243 12.53 12.04 2.73
CA HIS A 243 11.96 11.05 1.82
C HIS A 243 11.11 10.04 2.61
N TRP A 244 9.79 10.17 2.54
CA TRP A 244 8.82 9.46 3.40
C TRP A 244 9.13 9.59 4.90
N ALA A 245 9.67 10.75 5.27
CA ALA A 245 10.19 11.00 6.60
C ALA A 245 10.00 12.47 6.98
N ARG A 246 10.11 12.76 8.27
CA ARG A 246 10.13 14.12 8.79
C ARG A 246 10.95 14.18 10.06
N ASP A 247 11.84 15.17 10.13
CA ASP A 247 12.48 15.51 11.40
C ASP A 247 11.48 16.24 12.30
N TRP A 248 10.89 15.49 13.23
CA TRP A 248 9.86 15.98 14.13
C TRP A 248 10.41 16.95 15.18
N SER A 249 11.63 16.70 15.66
CA SER A 249 12.31 17.55 16.64
C SER A 249 12.61 18.92 16.05
N ALA A 250 13.15 18.96 14.83
CA ALA A 250 13.38 20.24 14.14
C ALA A 250 12.06 20.91 13.72
N CYS A 251 10.99 20.14 13.48
CA CYS A 251 9.66 20.68 13.19
C CYS A 251 9.02 21.38 14.40
N ASP A 252 9.40 20.94 15.62
CA ASP A 252 8.78 21.33 16.89
C ASP A 252 8.70 22.84 17.07
N ARG A 253 9.84 23.51 16.80
CA ARG A 253 9.97 24.97 16.91
C ARG A 253 8.96 25.74 16.05
N TYR A 254 8.55 25.16 14.92
CA TYR A 254 7.59 25.76 14.00
C TYR A 254 6.15 25.37 14.35
N ARG A 255 5.91 24.12 14.74
CA ARG A 255 4.56 23.63 15.10
C ARG A 255 4.09 24.12 16.48
N SER A 256 5.01 24.62 17.31
CA SER A 256 4.75 25.13 18.66
C SER A 256 5.49 26.46 18.88
N PRO A 257 5.21 27.53 18.10
CA PRO A 257 5.96 28.79 18.15
C PRO A 257 5.87 29.53 19.49
N HIS A 258 4.88 29.19 20.33
CA HIS A 258 4.71 29.71 21.67
C HIS A 258 4.73 28.57 22.72
N GLY A 259 5.40 27.46 22.39
CA GLY A 259 5.56 26.31 23.26
C GLY A 259 6.50 26.57 24.44
N PHE A 260 6.74 25.53 25.24
CA PHE A 260 7.55 25.62 26.44
C PHE A 260 9.01 26.01 26.14
N ALA A 261 9.62 25.42 25.11
CA ALA A 261 10.98 25.76 24.68
C ALA A 261 11.12 27.25 24.28
N GLN A 262 10.15 27.81 23.57
CA GLN A 262 10.19 29.22 23.15
C GLN A 262 9.95 30.17 24.33
N LEU A 263 9.14 29.74 25.30
CA LEU A 263 8.98 30.47 26.55
C LEU A 263 10.29 30.48 27.35
N THR A 264 10.97 29.34 27.49
CA THR A 264 12.24 29.25 28.22
C THR A 264 13.33 30.06 27.52
N ASP A 265 13.49 29.92 26.20
CA ASP A 265 14.42 30.74 25.38
C ASP A 265 14.19 32.24 25.64
N HIS A 266 12.94 32.68 25.61
CA HIS A 266 12.59 34.09 25.80
C HIS A 266 12.91 34.58 27.21
N LEU A 267 12.64 33.77 28.23
CA LEU A 267 12.96 34.10 29.62
C LEU A 267 14.47 34.15 29.87
N GLU A 268 15.23 33.19 29.32
CA GLU A 268 16.69 33.18 29.39
C GLU A 268 17.28 34.44 28.75
N ASN A 269 16.81 34.82 27.56
CA ASN A 269 17.23 36.06 26.91
C ASN A 269 16.97 37.31 27.78
N ILE A 270 15.84 37.36 28.51
CA ILE A 270 15.56 38.45 29.47
C ILE A 270 16.51 38.40 30.67
N PHE A 271 16.81 37.22 31.19
CA PHE A 271 17.69 37.07 32.35
C PHE A 271 19.13 37.46 32.01
N ASP A 272 19.61 37.04 30.85
CA ASP A 272 20.99 37.24 30.40
C ASP A 272 21.29 38.64 29.87
N GLU A 273 20.27 39.42 29.48
CA GLU A 273 20.46 40.81 29.02
C GLU A 273 21.04 41.68 30.16
N PRO A 274 22.27 42.22 30.02
CA PRO A 274 22.89 43.03 31.07
C PRO A 274 22.32 44.44 31.20
N ASP A 275 21.78 45.03 30.14
CA ASP A 275 21.25 46.40 30.18
C ASP A 275 19.80 46.43 30.75
N PRO A 276 19.54 47.18 31.83
CA PRO A 276 18.20 47.25 32.42
C PRO A 276 17.13 47.85 31.50
N GLY A 277 17.51 48.75 30.59
CA GLY A 277 16.61 49.36 29.62
C GLY A 277 16.19 48.35 28.57
N GLU A 278 17.14 47.63 27.98
CA GLU A 278 16.87 46.56 27.02
C GLU A 278 16.14 45.38 27.64
N LYS A 279 16.45 45.03 28.90
CA LYS A 279 15.68 44.04 29.66
C LYS A 279 14.20 44.43 29.78
N LEU A 280 13.92 45.71 30.04
CA LEU A 280 12.55 46.22 30.09
C LEU A 280 11.88 46.21 28.71
N ASN A 281 12.64 46.48 27.64
CA ASN A 281 12.15 46.38 26.26
C ASN A 281 11.77 44.94 25.91
N LEU A 282 12.60 43.95 26.25
CA LEU A 282 12.32 42.53 26.05
C LEU A 282 11.08 42.10 26.86
N LEU A 283 10.98 42.49 28.13
CA LEU A 283 9.80 42.22 28.97
C LEU A 283 8.50 42.80 28.39
N ARG A 284 8.56 43.94 27.70
CA ARG A 284 7.41 44.61 27.08
C ARG A 284 7.33 44.40 25.57
N SER A 285 8.09 43.45 25.04
CA SER A 285 8.15 43.15 23.61
C SER A 285 6.85 42.51 23.11
N GLU A 286 6.67 42.55 21.79
CA GLU A 286 5.62 41.78 21.11
C GLU A 286 5.71 40.29 21.45
N ASN A 287 6.91 39.73 21.60
CA ASN A 287 7.09 38.33 21.95
C ASN A 287 6.54 38.01 23.35
N SER A 288 6.82 38.86 24.35
CA SER A 288 6.22 38.74 25.70
C SER A 288 4.70 38.79 25.65
N PHE A 289 4.14 39.70 24.85
CA PHE A 289 2.70 39.81 24.69
C PHE A 289 2.11 38.56 24.00
N ASN A 290 2.80 38.03 22.99
CA ASN A 290 2.40 36.83 22.28
C ASN A 290 2.42 35.59 23.17
N LEU A 291 3.50 35.38 23.94
CA LEU A 291 3.60 34.30 24.91
C LEU A 291 2.52 34.42 25.99
N TRP A 292 2.30 35.62 26.56
CA TRP A 292 1.25 35.83 27.56
C TRP A 292 -0.14 35.47 27.05
N GLN A 293 -0.51 35.92 25.84
CA GLN A 293 -1.82 35.59 25.28
C GLN A 293 -1.94 34.10 24.93
N SER A 294 -0.86 33.48 24.47
CA SER A 294 -0.82 32.05 24.15
C SER A 294 -1.00 31.19 25.40
N ILE A 295 -0.44 31.60 26.55
CA ILE A 295 -0.66 30.93 27.84
C ILE A 295 -2.14 30.97 28.25
N LEU A 296 -2.85 32.08 27.98
CA LEU A 296 -4.25 32.24 28.35
C LEU A 296 -5.23 31.45 27.46
N ARG A 297 -4.82 31.14 26.22
CA ARG A 297 -5.71 30.57 25.19
C ARG A 297 -5.21 29.29 24.55
N GLY A 298 -3.98 28.84 24.84
CA GLY A 298 -3.33 27.71 24.14
C GLY A 298 -2.93 27.98 22.68
N SER A 299 -3.27 29.14 22.10
CA SER A 299 -3.02 29.44 20.68
C SER A 299 -1.53 29.45 20.34
N GLY A 300 -1.09 28.56 19.44
CA GLY A 300 0.31 28.46 19.02
C GLY A 300 1.22 27.74 20.01
N VAL A 301 0.67 27.19 21.11
CA VAL A 301 1.40 26.28 22.01
C VAL A 301 1.53 24.91 21.35
N VAL A 302 0.49 24.43 20.66
CA VAL A 302 0.53 23.14 19.95
C VAL A 302 -0.06 23.14 18.53
N THR A 303 -0.79 24.19 18.17
CA THR A 303 -1.40 24.39 16.85
C THR A 303 -0.68 25.50 16.08
N GLY A 304 0.61 25.31 15.81
CA GLY A 304 1.49 26.28 15.13
C GLY A 304 1.51 26.13 13.62
N CYS A 305 2.71 26.04 13.02
CA CYS A 305 2.91 25.98 11.57
C CYS A 305 2.07 24.88 10.90
N ARG A 306 1.22 25.30 9.94
CA ARG A 306 0.42 24.42 9.07
C ARG A 306 0.85 24.44 7.62
N ARG A 307 2.00 25.05 7.31
CA ARG A 307 2.35 25.38 5.92
C ARG A 307 2.35 24.16 5.00
N CYS A 308 2.91 23.04 5.46
CA CYS A 308 2.90 21.78 4.69
C CYS A 308 1.51 21.13 4.53
N GLN A 309 0.57 21.42 5.44
CA GLN A 309 -0.84 21.00 5.32
C GLN A 309 -1.60 21.92 4.35
N ASP A 310 -1.33 23.23 4.41
CA ASP A 310 -2.00 24.23 3.61
C ASP A 310 -1.78 23.99 2.10
N VAL A 311 -0.53 23.78 1.68
CA VAL A 311 -0.18 23.65 0.24
C VAL A 311 -0.49 22.29 -0.37
N CYS A 312 -0.92 21.30 0.42
CA CYS A 312 -1.15 19.96 -0.08
C CYS A 312 -2.36 19.93 -1.01
N PRO A 313 -2.21 19.51 -2.28
CA PRO A 313 -3.28 19.56 -3.27
C PRO A 313 -4.31 18.43 -3.12
N VAL A 314 -4.06 17.48 -2.19
CA VAL A 314 -5.00 16.41 -1.87
C VAL A 314 -6.18 17.01 -1.09
N GLY A 315 -7.39 16.54 -1.40
CA GLY A 315 -8.64 17.00 -0.79
C GLY A 315 -9.59 17.58 -1.82
N ALA A 316 -10.84 17.12 -1.84
CA ALA A 316 -11.89 17.64 -2.71
C ALA A 316 -12.18 19.14 -2.50
N ASP A 317 -11.81 19.70 -1.35
CA ASP A 317 -11.92 21.12 -1.03
C ASP A 317 -10.85 22.00 -1.72
N TYR A 318 -9.73 21.44 -2.17
CA TYR A 318 -8.54 22.20 -2.57
C TYR A 318 -8.83 23.19 -3.71
N GLU A 319 -9.19 22.67 -4.89
CA GLU A 319 -9.45 23.46 -6.10
C GLU A 319 -10.55 24.50 -5.91
N LYS A 320 -11.57 24.16 -5.11
CA LYS A 320 -12.74 25.01 -4.93
C LYS A 320 -12.48 26.17 -3.95
N MET A 321 -11.66 25.94 -2.91
CA MET A 321 -11.62 26.84 -1.75
C MET A 321 -10.27 27.57 -1.60
N ILE A 322 -9.16 26.97 -2.04
CA ILE A 322 -7.82 27.44 -1.66
C ILE A 322 -6.75 27.37 -2.76
N GLY A 323 -6.97 26.65 -3.86
CA GLY A 323 -5.99 26.50 -4.95
C GLY A 323 -5.51 27.85 -5.52
N ASP A 324 -6.45 28.79 -5.74
CA ASP A 324 -6.18 30.15 -6.23
C ASP A 324 -5.13 30.93 -5.42
N THR A 325 -4.92 30.58 -4.15
CA THR A 325 -4.00 31.27 -3.24
C THR A 325 -2.73 30.44 -2.97
N LEU A 326 -2.78 29.13 -3.17
CA LEU A 326 -1.75 28.20 -2.68
C LEU A 326 -1.03 27.45 -3.80
N ASP A 327 -1.48 27.54 -5.05
CA ASP A 327 -0.82 26.92 -6.20
C ASP A 327 0.63 27.39 -6.36
N GLU A 328 0.85 28.70 -6.19
CA GLU A 328 2.18 29.30 -6.13
C GLU A 328 2.81 29.08 -4.74
N ILE A 329 4.06 28.62 -4.72
CA ILE A 329 4.84 28.38 -3.50
C ILE A 329 6.08 29.30 -3.53
N PRO A 330 5.99 30.53 -2.98
CA PRO A 330 7.10 31.47 -2.97
C PRO A 330 8.32 30.98 -2.17
N GLU A 331 8.12 30.02 -1.26
CA GLU A 331 9.19 29.46 -0.42
C GLU A 331 10.03 28.39 -1.12
N ASP A 332 9.70 28.03 -2.36
CA ASP A 332 10.44 27.02 -3.14
C ASP A 332 11.76 27.60 -3.64
N THR A 333 12.87 27.10 -3.11
CA THR A 333 14.22 27.54 -3.47
C THR A 333 14.92 26.51 -4.37
N PRO A 334 15.97 26.90 -5.12
CA PRO A 334 16.76 25.95 -5.90
C PRO A 334 17.30 24.75 -5.08
N GLU A 335 17.65 24.97 -3.81
CA GLU A 335 18.13 23.92 -2.89
C GLU A 335 17.02 22.94 -2.52
N LYS A 336 15.79 23.43 -2.29
CA LYS A 336 14.60 22.59 -2.05
C LYS A 336 14.24 21.78 -3.29
N ALA A 337 14.23 22.41 -4.47
CA ALA A 337 14.00 21.73 -5.73
C ALA A 337 15.07 20.65 -6.00
N ALA A 338 16.34 20.90 -5.66
CA ALA A 338 17.41 19.92 -5.77
C ALA A 338 17.23 18.73 -4.81
N ARG A 339 16.84 18.98 -3.55
CA ARG A 339 16.50 17.91 -2.59
C ARG A 339 15.32 17.08 -3.08
N LEU A 340 14.27 17.72 -3.58
CA LEU A 340 13.12 17.03 -4.12
C LEU A 340 13.49 16.14 -5.32
N LYS A 341 14.28 16.68 -6.25
CA LYS A 341 14.82 15.91 -7.38
C LYS A 341 15.66 14.72 -6.92
N ALA A 342 16.45 14.86 -5.85
CA ALA A 342 17.21 13.76 -5.29
C ALA A 342 16.30 12.65 -4.73
N MET A 343 15.18 13.01 -4.09
CA MET A 343 14.17 12.04 -3.63
C MET A 343 13.49 11.34 -4.80
N THR A 344 13.06 12.09 -5.83
CA THR A 344 12.49 11.50 -7.06
C THR A 344 13.49 10.56 -7.72
N ASN A 345 14.76 10.94 -7.80
CA ASN A 345 15.81 10.08 -8.34
C ASN A 345 16.04 8.85 -7.47
N ALA A 346 15.96 8.96 -6.13
CA ALA A 346 16.11 7.81 -5.23
C ALA A 346 14.95 6.81 -5.35
N GLU A 347 13.72 7.29 -5.62
CA GLU A 347 12.59 6.41 -5.96
C GLU A 347 12.71 5.81 -7.36
N ALA A 348 13.33 6.54 -8.28
CA ALA A 348 13.62 6.06 -9.63
C ALA A 348 14.89 5.18 -9.71
N ALA A 349 15.70 5.11 -8.65
CA ALA A 349 17.03 4.49 -8.67
C ALA A 349 16.97 2.96 -8.54
N GLU A 350 16.35 2.32 -9.52
CA GLU A 350 16.33 0.86 -9.66
C GLU A 350 17.61 0.37 -10.38
N LYS A 351 18.08 1.14 -11.38
CA LYS A 351 19.26 0.83 -12.21
C LYS A 351 20.59 0.74 -11.43
N PRO A 352 20.90 1.62 -10.46
CA PRO A 352 22.14 1.51 -9.67
C PRO A 352 22.24 0.21 -8.88
N ILE A 353 21.13 -0.34 -8.36
CA ILE A 353 21.12 -1.60 -7.61
C ILE A 353 21.50 -2.76 -8.53
N ALA A 354 20.84 -2.87 -9.69
CA ALA A 354 21.17 -3.89 -10.68
C ALA A 354 22.62 -3.76 -11.20
N PHE A 355 23.07 -2.52 -11.44
CA PHE A 355 24.43 -2.24 -11.89
C PHE A 355 25.50 -2.60 -10.84
N GLU A 356 25.30 -2.24 -9.57
CA GLU A 356 26.22 -2.61 -8.50
C GLU A 356 26.18 -4.12 -8.21
N ASN A 357 25.03 -4.78 -8.34
CA ASN A 357 24.97 -6.24 -8.28
C ASN A 357 25.83 -6.86 -9.39
N ALA A 358 25.68 -6.38 -10.63
CA ALA A 358 26.46 -6.86 -11.76
C ALA A 358 27.97 -6.68 -11.56
N LYS A 359 28.41 -5.54 -11.01
CA LYS A 359 29.82 -5.27 -10.69
C LYS A 359 30.44 -6.23 -9.67
N ARG A 360 29.64 -6.92 -8.85
CA ARG A 360 30.15 -7.92 -7.90
C ARG A 360 30.48 -9.27 -8.56
N ALA A 361 29.89 -9.56 -9.72
CA ALA A 361 30.14 -10.80 -10.45
C ALA A 361 31.44 -10.72 -11.28
N ASN A 362 32.27 -11.75 -11.21
CA ASN A 362 33.52 -11.81 -12.00
C ASN A 362 33.25 -11.73 -13.51
N PHE A 363 32.10 -12.25 -13.96
CA PHE A 363 31.67 -12.24 -15.36
C PHE A 363 31.66 -10.82 -15.96
N TRP A 364 31.34 -9.80 -15.16
CA TRP A 364 31.24 -8.40 -15.59
C TRP A 364 32.53 -7.59 -15.38
N LYS A 365 33.54 -8.18 -14.73
CA LYS A 365 34.82 -7.51 -14.45
C LYS A 365 35.50 -7.08 -15.75
N GLY A 366 35.92 -5.81 -15.83
CA GLY A 366 36.50 -5.25 -17.06
C GLY A 366 35.49 -4.88 -18.15
N LYS A 367 34.25 -5.39 -18.08
CA LYS A 367 33.17 -5.07 -19.03
C LYS A 367 32.38 -3.82 -18.63
N LEU A 368 32.37 -3.45 -17.35
CA LEU A 368 31.59 -2.30 -16.84
C LEU A 368 32.45 -1.11 -16.40
N ASP A 369 33.78 -1.25 -16.38
CA ASP A 369 34.72 -0.26 -15.82
C ASP A 369 34.65 1.13 -16.50
N HIS A 370 34.17 1.17 -17.74
CA HIS A 370 34.06 2.38 -18.56
C HIS A 370 32.71 3.09 -18.42
N ILE A 371 31.76 2.52 -17.66
CA ILE A 371 30.42 3.06 -17.45
C ILE A 371 30.45 4.04 -16.28
N ASN A 372 29.84 5.21 -16.45
CA ASN A 372 29.70 6.19 -15.39
C ASN A 372 28.47 5.87 -14.50
N PRO A 373 28.67 5.42 -13.24
CA PRO A 373 27.56 5.05 -12.36
C PRO A 373 26.66 6.23 -11.98
N ALA A 374 27.13 7.48 -12.11
CA ALA A 374 26.32 8.67 -11.84
C ALA A 374 25.38 9.05 -13.00
N LYS A 375 25.42 8.32 -14.12
CA LYS A 375 24.65 8.61 -15.33
C LYS A 375 23.88 7.40 -15.86
N LEU A 376 23.50 6.44 -15.02
CA LEU A 376 22.79 5.23 -15.46
C LEU A 376 21.39 5.51 -16.05
N ASP A 377 20.81 6.67 -15.77
CA ASP A 377 19.54 7.12 -16.37
C ASP A 377 19.71 7.77 -17.75
N ASP A 378 20.94 8.10 -18.15
CA ASP A 378 21.24 8.57 -19.50
C ASP A 378 21.17 7.38 -20.48
N PRO A 379 20.25 7.38 -21.47
CA PRO A 379 20.13 6.28 -22.42
C PRO A 379 21.43 5.97 -23.17
N ASP A 380 22.23 6.99 -23.48
CA ASP A 380 23.49 6.81 -24.21
C ASP A 380 24.58 6.19 -23.32
N GLU A 381 24.56 6.47 -22.02
CA GLU A 381 25.45 5.83 -21.06
C GLU A 381 25.03 4.38 -20.80
N TRP A 382 23.73 4.14 -20.61
CA TRP A 382 23.17 2.81 -20.41
C TRP A 382 23.43 1.89 -21.61
N ALA A 383 23.30 2.42 -22.83
CA ALA A 383 23.52 1.68 -24.07
C ALA A 383 24.96 1.15 -24.24
N LYS A 384 25.94 1.70 -23.52
CA LYS A 384 27.34 1.21 -23.52
C LYS A 384 27.50 -0.12 -22.79
N ILE A 385 26.57 -0.46 -21.89
CA ILE A 385 26.59 -1.74 -21.17
C ILE A 385 26.39 -2.87 -22.20
N PRO A 386 27.25 -3.91 -22.25
CA PRO A 386 27.11 -5.01 -23.20
C PRO A 386 25.79 -5.76 -23.00
N ILE A 387 25.18 -6.23 -24.10
CA ILE A 387 24.06 -7.17 -24.02
C ILE A 387 24.56 -8.50 -23.47
N LEU A 388 23.82 -9.03 -22.50
CA LEU A 388 23.97 -10.40 -22.02
C LEU A 388 23.04 -11.31 -22.82
N ASP A 389 23.58 -12.35 -23.45
CA ASP A 389 22.78 -13.33 -24.18
C ASP A 389 22.91 -14.75 -23.62
N LYS A 390 22.05 -15.63 -24.12
CA LYS A 390 21.95 -17.02 -23.66
C LYS A 390 23.16 -17.86 -24.03
N ASP A 391 23.86 -17.53 -25.11
CA ASP A 391 25.00 -18.31 -25.56
C ASP A 391 26.23 -18.01 -24.69
N GLN A 392 26.41 -16.76 -24.27
CA GLN A 392 27.41 -16.38 -23.25
C GLN A 392 27.23 -17.15 -21.94
N LEU A 393 25.99 -17.32 -21.47
CA LEU A 393 25.73 -18.12 -20.25
C LEU A 393 25.97 -19.62 -20.45
N ARG A 394 25.80 -20.13 -21.67
CA ARG A 394 26.02 -21.55 -22.00
C ARG A 394 27.49 -21.91 -22.15
N GLU A 395 28.35 -20.93 -22.43
CA GLU A 395 29.80 -21.11 -22.47
C GLU A 395 30.38 -21.39 -21.08
N LEU A 396 29.71 -20.93 -20.01
CA LEU A 396 30.09 -21.21 -18.63
C LEU A 396 29.79 -22.67 -18.25
N SER A 397 30.73 -23.33 -17.59
CA SER A 397 30.45 -24.53 -16.80
C SER A 397 29.48 -24.21 -15.65
N THR A 398 28.93 -25.23 -15.00
CA THR A 398 28.05 -25.03 -13.84
C THR A 398 28.82 -24.38 -12.71
N GLU A 399 30.07 -24.80 -12.51
CA GLU A 399 31.00 -24.27 -11.53
C GLU A 399 31.28 -22.78 -11.81
N GLU A 400 31.68 -22.43 -13.05
CA GLU A 400 31.90 -21.04 -13.46
C GLU A 400 30.63 -20.20 -13.37
N PHE A 401 29.45 -20.75 -13.68
CA PHE A 401 28.19 -20.02 -13.53
C PHE A 401 27.94 -19.57 -12.07
N TYR A 402 28.22 -20.45 -11.10
CA TYR A 402 28.06 -20.10 -9.69
C TYR A 402 29.19 -19.23 -9.16
N GLU A 403 30.43 -19.43 -9.61
CA GLU A 403 31.60 -18.67 -9.14
C GLU A 403 31.69 -17.28 -9.78
N ASP A 404 31.36 -17.17 -11.07
CA ASP A 404 31.62 -15.96 -11.85
C ASP A 404 30.36 -15.14 -12.15
N PHE A 405 29.18 -15.73 -12.19
CA PHE A 405 27.93 -15.03 -12.55
C PHE A 405 26.95 -14.87 -11.39
N CYS A 406 26.88 -15.84 -10.47
CA CYS A 406 26.06 -15.71 -9.27
C CYS A 406 26.74 -14.82 -8.23
N THR A 407 25.95 -14.00 -7.54
CA THR A 407 26.46 -12.99 -6.58
C THR A 407 25.99 -13.23 -5.16
N ALA A 408 24.96 -14.04 -4.95
CA ALA A 408 24.48 -14.37 -3.61
C ALA A 408 25.41 -15.35 -2.89
N LYS A 409 25.54 -15.15 -1.57
CA LYS A 409 26.20 -16.13 -0.71
C LYS A 409 25.24 -17.29 -0.45
N GLN A 410 25.77 -18.48 -0.23
CA GLN A 410 24.97 -19.70 0.03
C GLN A 410 23.91 -19.51 1.13
N VAL A 411 24.23 -18.74 2.18
CA VAL A 411 23.32 -18.48 3.31
C VAL A 411 22.11 -17.61 2.94
N ASP A 412 22.23 -16.81 1.89
CA ASP A 412 21.18 -15.90 1.44
C ASP A 412 20.22 -16.58 0.43
N ILE A 413 20.60 -17.74 -0.10
CA ILE A 413 19.85 -18.49 -1.12
C ILE A 413 18.74 -19.30 -0.45
N CYS A 414 17.49 -19.05 -0.85
CA CYS A 414 16.32 -19.77 -0.38
C CYS A 414 15.90 -20.88 -1.35
N GLU A 415 16.02 -20.65 -2.66
CA GLU A 415 15.54 -21.58 -3.70
C GLU A 415 16.48 -21.63 -4.91
N TYR A 416 16.36 -22.69 -5.70
CA TYR A 416 17.01 -22.80 -7.01
C TYR A 416 15.93 -23.05 -8.06
N TRP A 417 15.91 -22.24 -9.10
CA TRP A 417 14.94 -22.36 -10.19
C TRP A 417 15.58 -22.84 -11.48
N ARG A 418 14.79 -23.50 -12.33
CA ARG A 418 15.24 -23.92 -13.66
C ARG A 418 14.32 -23.34 -14.73
N SER A 419 14.90 -22.89 -15.85
CA SER A 419 14.14 -22.51 -17.03
C SER A 419 13.52 -23.73 -17.73
N GLY A 420 12.38 -23.53 -18.39
CA GLY A 420 11.59 -24.60 -19.02
C GLY A 420 12.17 -25.19 -20.32
N GLY A 421 13.26 -24.63 -20.85
CA GLY A 421 13.86 -25.07 -22.11
C GLY A 421 14.47 -26.48 -22.06
N SER A 422 14.23 -27.27 -23.12
CA SER A 422 14.76 -28.64 -23.27
C SER A 422 16.08 -28.72 -24.06
N THR A 423 16.55 -27.61 -24.64
CA THR A 423 17.74 -27.56 -25.50
C THR A 423 18.94 -26.92 -24.80
N GLY A 424 19.90 -27.76 -24.37
CA GLY A 424 21.18 -27.36 -23.78
C GLY A 424 21.44 -27.89 -22.36
N ARG A 425 22.63 -27.57 -21.81
CA ARG A 425 22.97 -27.84 -20.39
C ARG A 425 22.07 -26.97 -19.50
N PRO A 426 21.27 -27.53 -18.58
CA PRO A 426 20.38 -26.73 -17.73
C PRO A 426 21.19 -25.94 -16.70
N LEU A 427 20.93 -24.64 -16.60
CA LEU A 427 21.39 -23.79 -15.50
C LEU A 427 20.30 -23.74 -14.42
N PHE A 428 20.75 -23.69 -13.17
CA PHE A 428 19.89 -23.55 -11.99
C PHE A 428 20.17 -22.21 -11.34
N TYR A 429 19.17 -21.34 -11.32
CA TYR A 429 19.30 -19.96 -10.87
C TYR A 429 19.05 -19.87 -9.38
N PRO A 430 20.03 -19.44 -8.56
CA PRO A 430 19.80 -19.23 -7.14
C PRO A 430 18.89 -18.03 -6.93
N LYS A 431 17.94 -18.16 -6.01
CA LYS A 431 17.01 -17.10 -5.60
C LYS A 431 17.18 -16.83 -4.12
N THR A 432 17.42 -15.57 -3.79
CA THR A 432 17.51 -15.12 -2.40
C THR A 432 16.13 -15.01 -1.76
N TYR A 433 16.08 -14.85 -0.43
CA TYR A 433 14.83 -14.58 0.28
C TYR A 433 14.12 -13.32 -0.23
N ASP A 434 14.87 -12.25 -0.50
CA ASP A 434 14.32 -11.02 -1.05
C ASP A 434 13.81 -11.21 -2.48
N ASP A 435 14.52 -12.00 -3.30
CA ASP A 435 14.03 -12.35 -4.65
C ASP A 435 12.65 -13.01 -4.55
N ILE A 436 12.49 -14.02 -3.68
CA ILE A 436 11.20 -14.70 -3.52
C ILE A 436 10.10 -13.72 -3.10
N ARG A 437 10.39 -12.77 -2.22
CA ARG A 437 9.43 -11.73 -1.80
C ARG A 437 8.95 -10.88 -2.99
N TYR A 438 9.86 -10.30 -3.77
CA TYR A 438 9.50 -9.48 -4.94
C TYR A 438 8.87 -10.31 -6.06
N ASN A 439 9.34 -11.54 -6.26
CA ASN A 439 8.75 -12.47 -7.21
C ASN A 439 7.28 -12.73 -6.86
N MET A 440 6.98 -13.00 -5.59
CA MET A 440 5.59 -13.22 -5.14
C MET A 440 4.68 -12.01 -5.45
N VAL A 441 5.19 -10.78 -5.39
CA VAL A 441 4.44 -9.57 -5.81
C VAL A 441 4.12 -9.62 -7.30
N GLY A 442 5.10 -9.90 -8.17
CA GLY A 442 4.91 -10.00 -9.62
C GLY A 442 3.87 -11.07 -10.01
N PHE A 443 3.91 -12.24 -9.36
CA PHE A 443 2.92 -13.31 -9.56
C PHE A 443 1.52 -12.94 -9.01
N ALA A 444 1.43 -12.23 -7.87
CA ALA A 444 0.15 -11.77 -7.33
C ALA A 444 -0.53 -10.75 -8.26
N ARG A 445 0.24 -9.85 -8.88
CA ARG A 445 -0.28 -8.82 -9.79
C ARG A 445 -0.98 -9.41 -11.01
N THR A 446 -0.56 -10.58 -11.50
CA THR A 446 -1.23 -11.18 -12.67
C THR A 446 -2.69 -11.54 -12.39
N PHE A 447 -3.00 -12.01 -11.18
CA PHE A 447 -4.39 -12.28 -10.78
C PHE A 447 -5.23 -11.01 -10.83
N GLN A 448 -4.73 -9.94 -10.22
CA GLN A 448 -5.42 -8.65 -10.16
C GLN A 448 -5.58 -8.03 -11.56
N CYS A 449 -4.54 -8.09 -12.39
CA CYS A 449 -4.57 -7.55 -13.76
C CYS A 449 -5.60 -8.27 -14.63
N ALA A 450 -5.69 -9.60 -14.51
CA ALA A 450 -6.71 -10.40 -15.17
C ALA A 450 -8.12 -10.28 -14.52
N GLY A 451 -8.30 -9.41 -13.53
CA GLY A 451 -9.59 -9.18 -12.86
C GLY A 451 -10.01 -10.28 -11.88
N THR A 452 -9.06 -11.03 -11.32
CA THR A 452 -9.31 -12.04 -10.28
C THR A 452 -9.21 -11.40 -8.90
N LEU A 453 -10.30 -11.50 -8.13
CA LEU A 453 -10.50 -10.81 -6.84
C LEU A 453 -10.47 -11.79 -5.66
N PRO A 454 -10.29 -11.31 -4.42
CA PRO A 454 -10.42 -12.12 -3.22
C PRO A 454 -11.72 -12.95 -3.19
N GLY A 455 -11.66 -14.15 -2.64
CA GLY A 455 -12.78 -15.11 -2.60
C GLY A 455 -12.88 -16.04 -3.82
N ASN A 456 -12.10 -15.80 -4.87
CA ASN A 456 -11.98 -16.73 -6.00
C ASN A 456 -11.12 -17.94 -5.64
N VAL A 457 -11.23 -19.03 -6.42
CA VAL A 457 -10.41 -20.23 -6.27
C VAL A 457 -9.71 -20.55 -7.60
N ALA A 458 -8.39 -20.59 -7.59
CA ALA A 458 -7.54 -20.87 -8.75
C ALA A 458 -7.05 -22.31 -8.75
N HIS A 459 -7.30 -23.02 -9.86
CA HIS A 459 -6.77 -24.36 -10.13
C HIS A 459 -5.50 -24.28 -10.95
N ILE A 460 -4.37 -24.63 -10.33
CA ILE A 460 -3.04 -24.35 -10.87
C ILE A 460 -2.48 -25.64 -11.49
N SER A 461 -2.64 -25.76 -12.80
CA SER A 461 -2.22 -26.89 -13.63
C SER A 461 -0.85 -26.66 -14.29
N PHE A 462 0.14 -26.19 -13.51
CA PHE A 462 1.54 -26.15 -13.92
C PHE A 462 2.36 -27.18 -13.15
N PRO A 463 3.47 -27.71 -13.69
CA PRO A 463 4.34 -28.61 -12.94
C PRO A 463 4.75 -28.02 -11.58
N LEU A 464 4.59 -28.81 -10.51
CA LEU A 464 5.12 -28.49 -9.19
C LEU A 464 6.51 -29.12 -9.08
N GLY A 465 7.54 -28.28 -8.97
CA GLY A 465 8.94 -28.73 -8.94
C GLY A 465 9.88 -27.53 -9.12
N ILE A 466 11.05 -27.79 -9.70
CA ILE A 466 12.12 -26.78 -9.85
C ILE A 466 11.78 -25.61 -10.79
N HIS A 467 10.69 -25.71 -11.56
CA HIS A 467 10.19 -24.61 -12.38
C HIS A 467 9.20 -23.76 -11.56
N PRO A 468 9.35 -22.42 -11.55
CA PRO A 468 8.66 -21.57 -10.56
C PRO A 468 7.15 -21.46 -10.73
N ALA A 469 6.64 -21.51 -11.96
CA ALA A 469 5.26 -21.14 -12.29
C ALA A 469 4.20 -21.80 -11.38
N GLY A 470 4.28 -23.11 -11.17
CA GLY A 470 3.27 -23.83 -10.38
C GLY A 470 3.25 -23.43 -8.90
N HIS A 471 4.41 -23.38 -8.25
CA HIS A 471 4.44 -23.07 -6.82
C HIS A 471 4.34 -21.57 -6.53
N MET A 472 4.84 -20.70 -7.41
CA MET A 472 4.81 -19.24 -7.16
C MET A 472 3.42 -18.64 -7.29
N TRP A 473 2.60 -19.06 -8.27
CA TRP A 473 1.19 -18.64 -8.30
C TRP A 473 0.42 -19.16 -7.10
N ALA A 474 0.70 -20.40 -6.70
CA ALA A 474 -0.02 -21.02 -5.61
C ALA A 474 0.33 -20.41 -4.24
N ARG A 475 1.56 -19.89 -4.08
CA ARG A 475 1.97 -19.09 -2.90
C ARG A 475 1.42 -17.67 -2.95
N SER A 476 1.50 -16.99 -4.10
CA SER A 476 1.07 -15.60 -4.24
C SER A 476 -0.44 -15.41 -4.19
N ALA A 477 -1.24 -16.41 -4.60
CA ALA A 477 -2.70 -16.38 -4.49
C ALA A 477 -3.19 -16.04 -3.07
N ARG A 478 -2.51 -16.58 -2.04
CA ARG A 478 -2.84 -16.34 -0.62
C ARG A 478 -2.61 -14.90 -0.18
N MET A 479 -1.68 -14.18 -0.80
CA MET A 479 -1.41 -12.77 -0.45
C MET A 479 -2.58 -11.86 -0.78
N ILE A 480 -3.47 -12.29 -1.69
CA ILE A 480 -4.58 -11.48 -2.22
C ILE A 480 -5.93 -12.17 -2.03
N GLY A 481 -6.02 -13.08 -1.06
CA GLY A 481 -7.27 -13.74 -0.68
C GLY A 481 -7.86 -14.69 -1.73
N ILE A 482 -7.05 -15.23 -2.64
CA ILE A 482 -7.46 -16.24 -3.62
C ILE A 482 -7.11 -17.63 -3.08
N GLY A 483 -8.11 -18.52 -3.05
CA GLY A 483 -7.88 -19.94 -2.75
C GLY A 483 -7.12 -20.62 -3.89
N ALA A 484 -6.25 -21.59 -3.57
CA ALA A 484 -5.43 -22.25 -4.59
C ALA A 484 -5.54 -23.78 -4.50
N VAL A 485 -5.91 -24.42 -5.60
CA VAL A 485 -5.76 -25.86 -5.80
C VAL A 485 -4.39 -26.09 -6.46
N TRP A 486 -3.46 -26.67 -5.70
CA TRP A 486 -2.10 -26.99 -6.14
C TRP A 486 -2.12 -28.26 -7.00
N GLY A 487 -2.73 -28.18 -8.18
CA GLY A 487 -2.97 -29.33 -9.04
C GLY A 487 -1.66 -29.99 -9.50
N GLY A 488 -0.66 -29.20 -9.89
CA GLY A 488 0.49 -29.78 -10.58
C GLY A 488 0.16 -30.12 -12.04
N ALA A 489 1.06 -30.80 -12.73
CA ALA A 489 0.83 -31.29 -14.08
C ALA A 489 1.77 -32.47 -14.40
N GLY A 490 1.53 -33.11 -15.54
CA GLY A 490 2.35 -34.22 -16.03
C GLY A 490 2.16 -35.49 -15.20
N ALA A 491 3.25 -36.23 -14.96
CA ALA A 491 3.20 -37.51 -14.24
C ALA A 491 2.71 -37.38 -12.78
N ALA A 492 2.85 -36.19 -12.17
CA ALA A 492 2.42 -35.94 -10.80
C ALA A 492 0.90 -35.84 -10.66
N LEU A 493 0.19 -35.36 -11.68
CA LEU A 493 -1.27 -35.27 -11.68
C LEU A 493 -1.84 -35.53 -13.08
N PRO A 494 -2.31 -36.76 -13.35
CA PRO A 494 -2.89 -37.14 -14.64
C PRO A 494 -4.09 -36.27 -15.05
N SER A 495 -4.27 -36.07 -16.36
CA SER A 495 -5.33 -35.21 -16.93
C SER A 495 -6.74 -35.58 -16.47
N ALA A 496 -7.06 -36.86 -16.29
CA ALA A 496 -8.37 -37.29 -15.80
C ALA A 496 -8.63 -36.82 -14.36
N MET A 497 -7.61 -36.89 -13.50
CA MET A 497 -7.68 -36.39 -12.11
C MET A 497 -7.80 -34.87 -12.06
N GLN A 498 -7.22 -34.15 -13.03
CA GLN A 498 -7.40 -32.69 -13.14
C GLN A 498 -8.87 -32.33 -13.35
N LEU A 499 -9.55 -33.04 -14.26
CA LEU A 499 -10.98 -32.83 -14.52
C LEU A 499 -11.84 -33.17 -13.29
N GLU A 500 -11.52 -34.26 -12.59
CA GLU A 500 -12.20 -34.64 -11.34
C GLU A 500 -12.08 -33.54 -10.26
N LEU A 501 -10.87 -33.01 -10.07
CA LEU A 501 -10.63 -31.91 -9.12
C LEU A 501 -11.40 -30.65 -9.50
N ILE A 502 -11.42 -30.29 -10.80
CA ILE A 502 -12.19 -29.13 -11.29
C ILE A 502 -13.69 -29.33 -11.02
N GLN A 503 -14.24 -30.52 -11.26
CA GLN A 503 -15.66 -30.79 -11.02
C GLN A 503 -16.04 -30.74 -9.53
N ASN A 504 -15.19 -31.31 -8.67
CA ASN A 504 -15.46 -31.44 -7.23
C ASN A 504 -15.18 -30.15 -6.45
N LEU A 505 -14.07 -29.48 -6.74
CA LEU A 505 -13.64 -28.27 -6.01
C LEU A 505 -14.21 -26.99 -6.61
N ARG A 506 -14.78 -27.06 -7.81
CA ARG A 506 -15.44 -25.96 -8.51
C ARG A 506 -14.64 -24.66 -8.50
N PRO A 507 -13.37 -24.66 -8.97
CA PRO A 507 -12.56 -23.45 -9.06
C PRO A 507 -13.19 -22.44 -10.03
N THR A 508 -12.98 -21.15 -9.79
CA THR A 508 -13.43 -20.08 -10.69
C THR A 508 -12.39 -19.72 -11.74
N VAL A 509 -11.12 -20.00 -11.46
CA VAL A 509 -9.99 -19.75 -12.37
C VAL A 509 -9.25 -21.05 -12.66
N TRP A 510 -8.93 -21.31 -13.92
CA TRP A 510 -7.98 -22.36 -14.31
C TRP A 510 -6.69 -21.73 -14.83
N MET A 511 -5.54 -22.26 -14.43
CA MET A 511 -4.24 -21.75 -14.83
C MET A 511 -3.38 -22.86 -15.41
N GLY A 512 -2.76 -22.63 -16.56
CA GLY A 512 -1.91 -23.64 -17.20
C GLY A 512 -1.41 -23.20 -18.57
N MET A 513 -0.55 -24.02 -19.18
CA MET A 513 -0.18 -23.84 -20.59
C MET A 513 -1.43 -23.94 -21.47
N SER A 514 -1.60 -23.03 -22.42
CA SER A 514 -2.78 -22.96 -23.31
C SER A 514 -3.05 -24.26 -24.09
N SER A 515 -2.00 -24.95 -24.53
CA SER A 515 -2.04 -26.26 -25.18
C SER A 515 -2.55 -27.36 -24.25
N TYR A 516 -2.20 -27.29 -22.95
CA TYR A 516 -2.72 -28.20 -21.95
C TYR A 516 -4.19 -27.94 -21.64
N GLY A 517 -4.62 -26.67 -21.62
CA GLY A 517 -6.04 -26.30 -21.52
C GLY A 517 -6.87 -26.86 -22.68
N LEU A 518 -6.33 -26.85 -23.90
CA LEU A 518 -6.96 -27.49 -25.07
C LEU A 518 -6.99 -29.02 -24.95
N HIS A 519 -5.92 -29.63 -24.43
CA HIS A 519 -5.89 -31.06 -24.17
C HIS A 519 -6.96 -31.48 -23.15
N LEU A 520 -7.10 -30.74 -22.04
CA LEU A 520 -8.14 -30.98 -21.04
C LEU A 520 -9.55 -30.79 -21.62
N ALA A 521 -9.77 -29.78 -22.46
CA ALA A 521 -11.05 -29.60 -23.15
C ALA A 521 -11.41 -30.79 -24.06
N ASN A 522 -10.44 -31.27 -24.85
CA ASN A 522 -10.66 -32.45 -25.70
C ASN A 522 -10.96 -33.69 -24.86
N LEU A 523 -10.21 -33.90 -23.76
CA LEU A 523 -10.43 -35.04 -22.86
C LEU A 523 -11.81 -34.97 -22.19
N ALA A 524 -12.21 -33.79 -21.72
CA ALA A 524 -13.52 -33.56 -21.12
C ALA A 524 -14.64 -33.90 -22.12
N SER A 525 -14.54 -33.41 -23.36
CA SER A 525 -15.49 -33.72 -24.44
C SER A 525 -15.58 -35.23 -24.71
N THR A 526 -14.44 -35.94 -24.81
CA THR A 526 -14.43 -37.40 -25.01
C THR A 526 -14.97 -38.18 -23.81
N SER A 527 -14.95 -37.58 -22.62
CA SER A 527 -15.46 -38.16 -21.38
C SER A 527 -16.91 -37.74 -21.08
N GLY A 528 -17.57 -37.03 -21.99
CA GLY A 528 -18.95 -36.55 -21.82
C GLY A 528 -19.10 -35.42 -20.78
N ILE A 529 -18.02 -34.72 -20.45
CA ILE A 529 -18.00 -33.58 -19.52
C ILE A 529 -18.08 -32.28 -20.35
N ASP A 530 -19.11 -31.47 -20.10
CA ASP A 530 -19.20 -30.13 -20.66
C ASP A 530 -18.56 -29.12 -19.70
N LEU A 531 -17.42 -28.55 -20.11
CA LEU A 531 -16.69 -27.57 -19.29
C LEU A 531 -17.42 -26.24 -19.18
N LYS A 532 -18.34 -25.92 -20.10
CA LYS A 532 -19.12 -24.67 -20.09
C LYS A 532 -20.12 -24.59 -18.94
N GLU A 533 -20.61 -25.75 -18.50
CA GLU A 533 -21.47 -25.88 -17.32
C GLU A 533 -20.64 -25.96 -16.01
N GLY A 534 -19.31 -25.87 -16.12
CA GLY A 534 -18.38 -25.80 -15.01
C GLY A 534 -18.41 -24.47 -14.27
N SER A 535 -17.58 -24.35 -13.23
CA SER A 535 -17.42 -23.13 -12.44
C SER A 535 -16.34 -22.18 -12.96
N VAL A 536 -15.48 -22.66 -13.85
CA VAL A 536 -14.35 -21.90 -14.38
C VAL A 536 -14.87 -20.84 -15.34
N ASN A 537 -14.73 -19.58 -14.96
CA ASN A 537 -15.11 -18.43 -15.79
C ASN A 537 -13.89 -17.68 -16.35
N ARG A 538 -12.69 -18.03 -15.88
CA ARG A 538 -11.43 -17.41 -16.30
C ARG A 538 -10.31 -18.44 -16.48
N ILE A 539 -9.53 -18.25 -17.54
CA ILE A 539 -8.33 -19.02 -17.85
C ILE A 539 -7.14 -18.07 -17.88
N MET A 540 -6.07 -18.41 -17.17
CA MET A 540 -4.81 -17.66 -17.21
C MET A 540 -3.68 -18.56 -17.73
N CYS A 541 -3.09 -18.16 -18.84
CA CYS A 541 -2.03 -18.89 -19.52
C CYS A 541 -0.66 -18.23 -19.36
N THR A 542 0.39 -19.03 -19.54
CA THR A 542 1.78 -18.55 -19.73
C THR A 542 2.63 -19.68 -20.33
N ALA A 543 3.94 -19.45 -20.43
CA ALA A 543 4.98 -20.36 -20.91
C ALA A 543 4.93 -20.70 -22.40
N GLU A 544 3.90 -20.29 -23.12
CA GLU A 544 3.82 -20.39 -24.57
C GLU A 544 2.91 -19.28 -25.14
N PRO A 545 3.14 -18.84 -26.40
CA PRO A 545 2.27 -17.85 -27.02
C PRO A 545 0.82 -18.31 -27.16
N VAL A 546 -0.11 -17.44 -26.76
CA VAL A 546 -1.56 -17.63 -26.96
C VAL A 546 -2.01 -16.90 -28.22
N SER A 547 -1.98 -17.60 -29.36
CA SER A 547 -2.49 -17.04 -30.61
C SER A 547 -4.00 -16.75 -30.54
N ALA A 548 -4.48 -15.80 -31.34
CA ALA A 548 -5.92 -15.45 -31.40
C ALA A 548 -6.81 -16.68 -31.68
N ALA A 549 -6.37 -17.58 -32.56
CA ALA A 549 -7.08 -18.83 -32.85
C ALA A 549 -7.10 -19.78 -31.63
N LYS A 550 -5.98 -19.88 -30.90
CA LYS A 550 -5.87 -20.71 -29.69
C LYS A 550 -6.78 -20.17 -28.59
N ARG A 551 -6.78 -18.85 -28.39
CA ARG A 551 -7.66 -18.13 -27.46
C ARG A 551 -9.13 -18.40 -27.76
N ALA A 552 -9.57 -18.11 -28.98
CA ALA A 552 -10.97 -18.28 -29.39
C ALA A 552 -11.45 -19.74 -29.27
N LYS A 553 -10.55 -20.72 -29.40
CA LYS A 553 -10.86 -22.13 -29.15
C LYS A 553 -11.01 -22.42 -27.65
N LEU A 554 -10.08 -21.96 -26.80
CA LEU A 554 -10.18 -22.12 -25.36
C LEU A 554 -11.45 -21.46 -24.80
N GLU A 555 -11.73 -20.20 -25.18
CA GLU A 555 -12.92 -19.47 -24.74
C GLU A 555 -14.20 -20.21 -25.11
N ARG A 556 -14.25 -20.77 -26.33
CA ARG A 556 -15.39 -21.54 -26.81
C ARG A 556 -15.57 -22.86 -26.07
N ASP A 557 -14.48 -23.62 -25.87
CA ASP A 557 -14.55 -24.98 -25.34
C ASP A 557 -14.75 -24.99 -23.81
N TRP A 558 -14.22 -23.98 -23.11
CA TRP A 558 -14.37 -23.83 -21.65
C TRP A 558 -15.52 -22.92 -21.23
N GLY A 559 -15.99 -22.01 -22.10
CA GLY A 559 -16.98 -21.00 -21.72
C GLY A 559 -16.41 -19.92 -20.78
N ALA A 560 -15.10 -19.68 -20.85
CA ALA A 560 -14.36 -18.82 -19.93
C ALA A 560 -13.59 -17.72 -20.69
N GLU A 561 -13.34 -16.58 -20.06
CA GLU A 561 -12.43 -15.58 -20.61
C GLU A 561 -10.98 -16.04 -20.47
N VAL A 562 -10.17 -15.86 -21.52
CA VAL A 562 -8.77 -16.30 -21.53
C VAL A 562 -7.86 -15.08 -21.48
N TYR A 563 -6.86 -15.13 -20.60
CA TYR A 563 -5.84 -14.11 -20.38
C TYR A 563 -4.45 -14.74 -20.49
N ASP A 564 -3.51 -14.00 -21.04
CA ASP A 564 -2.11 -14.42 -21.17
C ASP A 564 -1.23 -13.65 -20.16
N CYS A 565 -0.20 -14.32 -19.65
CA CYS A 565 0.75 -13.80 -18.69
C CYS A 565 2.18 -14.01 -19.20
N PHE A 566 3.04 -13.03 -18.96
CA PHE A 566 4.40 -13.03 -19.45
C PHE A 566 5.42 -13.04 -18.32
N GLY A 567 6.38 -13.96 -18.40
CA GLY A 567 7.45 -14.09 -17.43
C GLY A 567 8.53 -15.06 -17.89
N MET A 568 9.65 -15.03 -17.19
CA MET A 568 10.80 -15.89 -17.43
C MET A 568 11.54 -16.19 -16.14
N THR A 569 12.43 -17.18 -16.11
CA THR A 569 13.11 -17.57 -14.85
C THR A 569 14.14 -16.51 -14.43
N GLU A 570 14.72 -15.85 -15.43
CA GLU A 570 15.76 -14.83 -15.34
C GLU A 570 15.24 -13.49 -14.83
N CYS A 571 13.97 -13.14 -15.09
CA CYS A 571 13.38 -11.85 -14.67
C CYS A 571 12.03 -11.98 -13.94
N SER A 572 11.62 -13.20 -13.59
CA SER A 572 10.35 -13.51 -12.92
C SER A 572 9.09 -13.28 -13.77
N MET A 573 7.92 -13.25 -13.11
CA MET A 573 6.65 -12.86 -13.71
C MET A 573 6.62 -11.35 -13.88
N MET A 574 6.49 -10.90 -15.12
CA MET A 574 6.73 -9.51 -15.50
C MET A 574 5.52 -8.81 -16.08
N GLY A 575 4.47 -9.54 -16.45
CA GLY A 575 3.26 -8.89 -16.91
C GLY A 575 2.10 -9.82 -17.13
N ALA A 576 0.94 -9.23 -17.33
CA ALA A 576 -0.28 -9.94 -17.66
C ALA A 576 -1.20 -9.07 -18.52
N GLU A 577 -2.08 -9.73 -19.27
CA GLU A 577 -3.16 -9.04 -19.96
C GLU A 577 -4.23 -8.54 -18.99
N SER A 578 -4.76 -7.36 -19.30
CA SER A 578 -5.92 -6.75 -18.64
C SER A 578 -7.24 -7.26 -19.24
N GLU A 579 -8.38 -6.74 -18.76
CA GLU A 579 -9.72 -6.98 -19.34
C GLU A 579 -9.81 -6.68 -20.84
N LYS A 580 -8.91 -5.82 -21.34
CA LYS A 580 -8.83 -5.41 -22.75
C LYS A 580 -8.10 -6.41 -23.65
N ARG A 581 -7.29 -7.32 -23.08
CA ARG A 581 -6.49 -8.31 -23.84
C ARG A 581 -5.67 -7.64 -24.95
N ASP A 582 -5.12 -6.48 -24.62
CA ASP A 582 -4.40 -5.59 -25.53
C ASP A 582 -2.89 -5.83 -25.50
N GLY A 583 -2.43 -6.97 -24.97
CA GLY A 583 -1.04 -7.27 -24.67
C GLY A 583 -0.76 -7.27 -23.17
N PHE A 584 0.48 -7.56 -22.82
CA PHE A 584 0.92 -7.66 -21.44
C PHE A 584 1.24 -6.28 -20.89
N HIS A 585 0.57 -5.86 -19.81
CA HIS A 585 1.00 -4.74 -18.99
C HIS A 585 2.26 -5.18 -18.23
N ILE A 586 3.41 -4.56 -18.51
CA ILE A 586 4.71 -4.98 -17.98
C ILE A 586 5.08 -4.18 -16.73
N TRP A 587 5.42 -4.88 -15.64
CA TRP A 587 5.85 -4.35 -14.34
C TRP A 587 7.21 -3.64 -14.45
N THR A 588 7.25 -2.45 -15.04
CA THR A 588 8.50 -1.69 -15.25
C THR A 588 9.12 -1.14 -13.98
N ASP A 589 8.43 -1.30 -12.85
CA ASP A 589 8.92 -1.08 -11.48
C ASP A 589 9.63 -2.31 -10.87
N LEU A 590 9.55 -3.48 -11.53
CA LEU A 590 10.27 -4.70 -11.14
C LEU A 590 11.40 -5.05 -12.11
N ALA A 591 11.30 -4.61 -13.36
CA ALA A 591 12.31 -4.81 -14.39
C ALA A 591 12.37 -3.62 -15.36
N TYR A 592 13.58 -3.15 -15.64
CA TYR A 592 13.82 -2.21 -16.73
C TYR A 592 13.79 -2.96 -18.06
N ILE A 593 13.05 -2.43 -19.04
CA ILE A 593 12.89 -3.03 -20.36
C ILE A 593 13.41 -2.12 -21.45
N GLU A 594 13.95 -2.74 -22.49
CA GLU A 594 14.36 -2.12 -23.73
C GLU A 594 13.79 -2.97 -24.88
N VAL A 595 13.28 -2.33 -25.93
CA VAL A 595 12.94 -3.02 -27.19
C VAL A 595 13.88 -2.48 -28.26
N LEU A 596 14.81 -3.32 -28.69
CA LEU A 596 15.96 -2.92 -29.51
C LEU A 596 15.85 -3.48 -30.93
N ASP A 597 16.32 -2.71 -31.90
CA ASP A 597 16.50 -3.20 -33.26
C ASP A 597 17.61 -4.26 -33.29
N GLU A 598 17.37 -5.39 -33.94
CA GLU A 598 18.26 -6.57 -33.92
C GLU A 598 19.63 -6.31 -34.55
N GLU A 599 19.74 -5.37 -35.50
CA GLU A 599 21.00 -5.07 -36.20
C GLU A 599 21.76 -3.93 -35.52
N THR A 600 21.06 -2.86 -35.15
CA THR A 600 21.67 -1.63 -34.64
C THR A 600 21.78 -1.59 -33.12
N MET A 601 21.06 -2.47 -32.41
CA MET A 601 20.96 -2.50 -30.94
C MET A 601 20.49 -1.17 -30.33
N LYS A 602 19.75 -0.37 -31.12
CA LYS A 602 19.15 0.90 -30.69
C LYS A 602 17.66 0.72 -30.39
N PRO A 603 17.09 1.49 -29.46
CA PRO A 603 15.66 1.43 -29.18
C PRO A 603 14.80 1.65 -30.44
N VAL A 604 13.80 0.80 -30.64
CA VAL A 604 12.80 0.95 -31.72
C VAL A 604 11.70 1.94 -31.32
N ALA A 605 11.04 2.51 -32.32
CA ALA A 605 9.87 3.34 -32.09
C ALA A 605 8.70 2.50 -31.53
N GLU A 606 7.77 3.17 -30.84
CA GLU A 606 6.53 2.54 -30.36
C GLU A 606 5.77 1.86 -31.51
N GLY A 607 5.34 0.62 -31.28
CA GLY A 607 4.65 -0.22 -32.27
C GLY A 607 5.55 -0.98 -33.25
N GLU A 608 6.83 -0.61 -33.37
CA GLU A 608 7.79 -1.33 -34.22
C GLU A 608 8.29 -2.61 -33.52
N PRO A 609 8.54 -3.69 -34.26
CA PRO A 609 9.07 -4.92 -33.69
C PRO A 609 10.55 -4.76 -33.33
N GLY A 610 10.95 -5.32 -32.19
CA GLY A 610 12.34 -5.40 -31.78
C GLY A 610 12.57 -6.46 -30.71
N LEU A 611 13.84 -6.70 -30.42
CA LEU A 611 14.35 -7.62 -29.43
C LEU A 611 14.06 -7.12 -28.01
N LEU A 612 13.44 -7.96 -27.19
CA LEU A 612 13.20 -7.65 -25.78
C LEU A 612 14.47 -7.87 -24.96
N VAL A 613 15.02 -6.76 -24.47
CA VAL A 613 16.17 -6.74 -23.54
C VAL A 613 15.70 -6.25 -22.19
N MET A 614 16.14 -6.91 -21.12
CA MET A 614 15.57 -6.73 -19.79
C MET A 614 16.65 -6.67 -18.71
N THR A 615 16.40 -5.92 -17.65
CA THR A 615 17.23 -5.95 -16.45
C THR A 615 16.31 -6.11 -15.24
N PRO A 616 16.39 -7.21 -14.48
CA PRO A 616 15.63 -7.35 -13.25
C PRO A 616 16.20 -6.40 -12.19
N MET A 617 15.34 -5.63 -11.54
CA MET A 617 15.76 -4.61 -10.56
C MET A 617 15.80 -5.19 -9.14
N PHE A 618 14.77 -5.96 -8.78
CA PHE A 618 14.58 -6.50 -7.43
C PHE A 618 14.36 -8.01 -7.37
N SER A 619 14.07 -8.64 -8.51
CA SER A 619 13.56 -10.02 -8.61
C SER A 619 14.63 -11.08 -8.87
N ASN A 620 15.91 -10.67 -8.98
CA ASN A 620 17.02 -11.57 -9.27
C ASN A 620 18.38 -11.06 -8.75
N ASN A 621 18.48 -10.86 -7.43
CA ASN A 621 19.70 -10.47 -6.73
C ASN A 621 20.70 -11.63 -6.55
N GLY A 622 20.26 -12.88 -6.75
CA GLY A 622 21.12 -14.05 -6.71
C GLY A 622 22.10 -14.18 -7.88
N ALA A 623 21.82 -13.53 -8.99
CA ALA A 623 22.61 -13.60 -10.21
C ALA A 623 22.71 -12.24 -10.92
N ALA A 624 23.82 -12.01 -11.61
CA ALA A 624 24.16 -10.70 -12.18
C ALA A 624 23.53 -10.45 -13.57
N PHE A 625 22.20 -10.48 -13.68
CA PHE A 625 21.52 -10.16 -14.94
C PHE A 625 21.49 -8.64 -15.19
N LEU A 626 22.11 -8.23 -16.30
CA LEU A 626 22.14 -6.84 -16.76
C LEU A 626 22.02 -6.83 -18.29
N ARG A 627 21.07 -6.04 -18.82
CA ARG A 627 20.70 -6.00 -20.26
C ARG A 627 20.61 -7.40 -20.89
N TRP A 628 19.82 -8.26 -20.26
CA TRP A 628 19.54 -9.63 -20.68
C TRP A 628 18.65 -9.65 -21.93
N ASN A 629 19.17 -10.20 -23.02
CA ASN A 629 18.40 -10.52 -24.21
C ASN A 629 17.53 -11.77 -23.97
N SER A 630 16.21 -11.60 -23.97
CA SER A 630 15.28 -12.71 -23.77
C SER A 630 15.20 -13.67 -24.96
N GLY A 631 15.57 -13.20 -26.16
CA GLY A 631 15.33 -13.86 -27.44
C GLY A 631 13.91 -13.66 -28.00
N ASP A 632 13.03 -12.96 -27.27
CA ASP A 632 11.69 -12.64 -27.75
C ASP A 632 11.72 -11.39 -28.63
N ILE A 633 11.01 -11.45 -29.76
CA ILE A 633 10.70 -10.27 -30.55
C ILE A 633 9.32 -9.79 -30.16
N VAL A 634 9.22 -8.50 -29.86
CA VAL A 634 8.01 -7.88 -29.35
C VAL A 634 7.77 -6.51 -29.98
N THR A 635 6.52 -6.07 -29.95
CA THR A 635 6.16 -4.66 -30.14
C THR A 635 5.77 -4.09 -28.79
N TRP A 636 6.10 -2.83 -28.52
CA TRP A 636 5.71 -2.16 -27.28
C TRP A 636 4.88 -0.91 -27.54
N LYS A 637 4.08 -0.53 -26.55
CA LYS A 637 3.32 0.72 -26.47
C LYS A 637 3.46 1.35 -25.10
N ARG A 638 3.49 2.68 -25.06
CA ARG A 638 3.64 3.41 -23.80
C ARG A 638 2.39 3.31 -22.92
N GLN A 639 1.21 3.29 -23.54
CA GLN A 639 -0.06 3.19 -22.83
C GLN A 639 -0.93 2.10 -23.46
N GLY A 640 -1.55 1.29 -22.60
CA GLY A 640 -2.58 0.33 -22.98
C GLY A 640 -3.98 0.92 -23.00
N GLU A 641 -4.97 0.04 -23.16
CA GLU A 641 -6.39 0.39 -23.27
C GLU A 641 -7.17 0.26 -21.95
N THR A 642 -6.57 -0.32 -20.90
CA THR A 642 -7.23 -0.50 -19.60
C THR A 642 -7.33 0.81 -18.83
N SER A 643 -8.44 1.00 -18.11
CA SER A 643 -8.61 2.09 -17.15
C SER A 643 -8.31 1.67 -15.71
N SER A 644 -7.84 0.44 -15.50
CA SER A 644 -7.45 -0.04 -14.18
C SER A 644 -6.14 0.60 -13.71
N LYS A 645 -5.79 0.37 -12.43
CA LYS A 645 -4.49 0.80 -11.88
C LYS A 645 -3.27 0.27 -12.64
N PHE A 646 -3.43 -0.78 -13.45
CA PHE A 646 -2.35 -1.35 -14.26
C PHE A 646 -2.09 -0.58 -15.55
N GLY A 647 -2.98 0.36 -15.95
CA GLY A 647 -2.78 1.19 -17.15
C GLY A 647 -1.61 2.16 -17.08
N VAL A 648 -0.95 2.28 -15.91
CA VAL A 648 0.31 3.01 -15.73
C VAL A 648 1.50 2.31 -16.39
N PHE A 649 1.39 0.99 -16.60
CA PHE A 649 2.45 0.18 -17.17
C PHE A 649 2.40 0.19 -18.70
N PRO A 650 3.56 0.17 -19.39
CA PRO A 650 3.60 0.00 -20.83
C PRO A 650 3.13 -1.41 -21.20
N VAL A 651 2.66 -1.53 -22.44
CA VAL A 651 2.12 -2.78 -22.97
C VAL A 651 3.07 -3.39 -24.00
N ILE A 652 3.34 -4.69 -23.87
CA ILE A 652 4.12 -5.47 -24.82
C ILE A 652 3.25 -6.54 -25.48
N ARG A 653 3.49 -6.82 -26.76
CA ARG A 653 2.94 -7.98 -27.48
C ARG A 653 4.05 -8.76 -28.16
N HIS A 654 3.99 -10.08 -28.13
CA HIS A 654 4.84 -10.90 -28.99
C HIS A 654 4.62 -10.54 -30.46
N ALA A 655 5.71 -10.28 -31.18
CA ALA A 655 5.66 -10.11 -32.63
C ALA A 655 5.42 -11.47 -33.30
N HIS A 656 4.97 -11.46 -34.56
CA HIS A 656 4.62 -12.68 -35.31
C HIS A 656 5.80 -13.63 -35.58
N ARG A 657 7.02 -13.28 -35.18
CA ARG A 657 8.23 -14.11 -35.22
C ARG A 657 8.81 -14.17 -33.82
N THR A 658 9.01 -15.36 -33.27
CA THR A 658 9.96 -15.56 -32.16
C THR A 658 11.31 -15.89 -32.79
N ALA A 659 12.41 -15.33 -32.28
CA ALA A 659 13.74 -15.77 -32.68
C ALA A 659 13.98 -17.14 -32.01
N GLY A 660 13.84 -18.21 -32.79
CA GLY A 660 13.97 -19.59 -32.32
C GLY A 660 13.67 -20.61 -33.39
#